data_AF-A0AAX3NUU7-F1
#
_entry.id   AF-A0AAX3NUU7-F1
#
_cell.length_a   1.000
_cell.length_b   1.000
_cell.length_c   1.000
_cell.angle_alpha   90.00
_cell.angle_beta   90.00
_cell.angle_gamma   90.00
#
_symmetry.space_group_name_H-M   'P 1'
#
loop_
_entity.id
_entity.type
_entity.pdbx_description
1 polymer ?
#
loop_
_entity_poly.entity_id
_entity_poly.type
_entity_poly.pdbx_seq_one_letter_code
_entity_poly.pdbx_strand_id
1 'polypeptide(L)'
;MFQDNPLLAQLKQQIRENIPKKEGVIRASDRGFGFLEVDEKTSYFVPPPYMKKVMHGDRVTALIRTEKEKEVAEPDTLLEQSVTRFVARVKMFRDRLNVVADHPLIKDAIKARVKKGLDEKEFKEGDWVVATLKRHALVDGNFSAEIIQKIAAQEDHNVPWWVVLARHNLAQTEPADLPEWKVIEEEELPRTDLTDVPFFTIDGAKTKDMDDALAIRKLDNGWELLVAIADPTAYVAEGSELDKEAAQRAFTVYMPGRNVPMIPRTLSDELCSLKEGEQRNTLCARLHIAEDGLLMEETEFFAARICSHARLSYDDVSDWAEHGKELTIDAGVLAQLPLMKAMTEARIAWRTKHALVFPDRPDYDFELGENGEVLAIHVEPRRIANRMVEESMIAANICAGRVLGKSVGYGIFNVHTGFDEESLDGAIDLLKSAEAPFERDEIASLTGFCALRRWIDNLDTRWLDGKIRRFQSYALMSSEPGAHYGLGLDAYATWTSPIRKYGDMVNHRLLKAVIAGKTPGERPSQELTEHLTACRRLHRMVERDIGDWLYVRYLKAAAGTDKLFNAEIIDVMRAGLKLRLQENGAVVFMPARHILDNKDRLECNWDNGRVYLDKTEVVYELGQIIEVKLSEAVEETRSLIAKPAVALVPGPAPEAPVAESAPADSSETPADAAPKAE
;
A
#
# COMPACT_ATOMS: atom_id res chain seq x y z
N MET A 1 -31.41 -3.36 54.59
CA MET A 1 -30.37 -4.29 55.07
C MET A 1 -30.54 -5.65 54.35
N PHE A 2 -30.40 -5.66 53.03
CA PHE A 2 -30.57 -6.86 52.15
C PHE A 2 -29.35 -7.04 51.24
N GLN A 3 -28.15 -6.67 51.71
CA GLN A 3 -26.98 -6.58 50.84
C GLN A 3 -26.14 -7.87 50.73
N ASP A 4 -26.28 -8.85 51.62
CA ASP A 4 -25.49 -10.10 51.54
C ASP A 4 -26.34 -11.35 51.83
N ASN A 5 -27.13 -11.80 50.84
CA ASN A 5 -27.80 -13.10 50.88
C ASN A 5 -27.02 -14.11 50.00
N PRO A 6 -26.32 -15.10 50.58
CA PRO A 6 -25.54 -16.09 49.83
C PRO A 6 -26.37 -16.90 48.84
N LEU A 7 -27.64 -17.16 49.16
CA LEU A 7 -28.56 -17.87 48.28
C LEU A 7 -28.90 -17.06 47.02
N LEU A 8 -29.02 -15.74 47.17
CA LEU A 8 -29.27 -14.83 46.05
C LEU A 8 -28.03 -14.71 45.14
N ALA A 9 -26.83 -14.76 45.72
CA ALA A 9 -25.58 -14.80 44.97
C ALA A 9 -25.46 -16.13 44.17
N GLN A 10 -25.76 -17.26 44.81
CA GLN A 10 -25.74 -18.58 44.19
C GLN A 10 -26.80 -18.72 43.08
N LEU A 11 -28.01 -18.18 43.29
CA LEU A 11 -29.06 -18.16 42.27
C LEU A 11 -28.69 -17.27 41.08
N LYS A 12 -28.10 -16.09 41.33
CA LYS A 12 -27.59 -15.20 40.26
C LYS A 12 -26.47 -15.87 39.46
N GLN A 13 -25.62 -16.65 40.11
CA GLN A 13 -24.53 -17.38 39.46
C GLN A 13 -25.08 -18.52 38.58
N GLN A 14 -26.00 -19.34 39.10
CA GLN A 14 -26.65 -20.41 38.33
C GLN A 14 -27.46 -19.87 37.14
N ILE A 15 -28.18 -18.75 37.30
CA ILE A 15 -28.90 -18.12 36.18
C ILE A 15 -27.91 -17.67 35.11
N ARG A 16 -26.75 -17.12 35.50
CA ARG A 16 -25.73 -16.65 34.55
C ARG A 16 -25.03 -17.80 33.82
N GLU A 17 -24.86 -18.96 34.47
CA GLU A 17 -24.26 -20.16 33.87
C GLU A 17 -25.14 -20.80 32.79
N ASN A 18 -26.47 -20.66 32.88
CA ASN A 18 -27.42 -21.24 31.92
C ASN A 18 -27.76 -20.33 30.72
N ILE A 19 -27.26 -19.10 30.68
CA ILE A 19 -27.49 -18.19 29.54
C ILE A 19 -26.52 -18.56 28.40
N PRO A 20 -27.00 -18.67 27.15
CA PRO A 20 -26.14 -18.94 26.01
C PRO A 20 -24.99 -17.93 25.91
N LYS A 21 -23.76 -18.43 25.77
CA LYS A 21 -22.57 -17.60 25.54
C LYS A 21 -22.15 -17.66 24.09
N LYS A 22 -21.82 -16.52 23.53
CA LYS A 22 -21.22 -16.40 22.20
C LYS A 22 -19.94 -15.61 22.28
N GLU A 23 -18.98 -16.02 21.48
CA GLU A 23 -17.73 -15.31 21.28
C GLU A 23 -17.82 -14.52 19.97
N GLY A 24 -17.31 -13.29 19.96
CA GLY A 24 -17.29 -12.48 18.75
C GLY A 24 -16.54 -11.18 18.92
N VAL A 25 -16.54 -10.39 17.85
CA VAL A 25 -15.88 -9.08 17.78
C VAL A 25 -16.91 -7.95 17.90
N ILE A 26 -16.61 -6.93 18.69
CA ILE A 26 -17.49 -5.78 18.87
C ILE A 26 -17.37 -4.80 17.70
N ARG A 27 -18.48 -4.57 17.01
CA ARG A 27 -18.61 -3.54 15.96
C ARG A 27 -19.43 -2.37 16.46
N ALA A 28 -18.78 -1.22 16.70
CA ALA A 28 -19.48 -0.01 17.10
C ALA A 28 -20.20 0.65 15.91
N SER A 29 -21.19 1.48 16.21
CA SER A 29 -21.89 2.32 15.24
C SER A 29 -21.83 3.80 15.65
N ASP A 30 -22.16 4.70 14.73
CA ASP A 30 -22.25 6.14 15.00
C ASP A 30 -23.36 6.53 15.99
N ARG A 31 -24.28 5.61 16.31
CA ARG A 31 -25.47 5.86 17.13
C ARG A 31 -25.33 5.35 18.58
N GLY A 32 -24.12 4.99 19.00
CA GLY A 32 -23.81 4.58 20.38
C GLY A 32 -24.24 3.16 20.77
N PHE A 33 -24.90 2.42 19.88
CA PHE A 33 -25.05 0.97 19.97
C PHE A 33 -24.00 0.28 19.10
N GLY A 34 -23.89 -1.04 19.21
CA GLY A 34 -23.03 -1.84 18.35
C GLY A 34 -23.61 -3.22 18.08
N PHE A 35 -22.77 -4.08 17.53
CA PHE A 35 -23.07 -5.48 17.28
C PHE A 35 -21.92 -6.36 17.76
N LEU A 36 -22.23 -7.58 18.18
CA LEU A 36 -21.26 -8.64 18.37
C LEU A 36 -21.29 -9.51 17.10
N GLU A 37 -20.26 -9.43 16.28
CA GLU A 37 -20.10 -10.26 15.09
C GLU A 37 -19.46 -11.59 15.51
N VAL A 38 -20.22 -12.69 15.40
CA VAL A 38 -19.77 -14.04 15.76
C VAL A 38 -19.16 -14.73 14.54
N ASP A 39 -19.76 -14.51 13.38
CA ASP A 39 -19.31 -14.95 12.07
C ASP A 39 -19.88 -14.02 10.98
N GLU A 40 -19.60 -14.30 9.70
CA GLU A 40 -20.02 -13.45 8.57
C GLU A 40 -21.54 -13.26 8.44
N LYS A 41 -22.35 -14.18 8.99
CA LYS A 41 -23.82 -14.19 8.84
C LYS A 41 -24.53 -13.88 10.15
N THR A 42 -23.86 -14.02 11.28
CA THR A 42 -24.46 -13.96 12.61
C THR A 42 -23.92 -12.77 13.39
N SER A 43 -24.81 -11.83 13.71
CA SER A 43 -24.51 -10.72 14.59
C SER A 43 -25.62 -10.48 15.62
N TYR A 44 -25.24 -10.10 16.83
CA TYR A 44 -26.16 -9.81 17.92
C TYR A 44 -26.11 -8.33 18.27
N PHE A 45 -27.27 -7.70 18.48
CA PHE A 45 -27.34 -6.29 18.85
C PHE A 45 -26.74 -6.06 20.25
N VAL A 46 -25.87 -5.06 20.39
CA VAL A 46 -25.28 -4.64 21.66
C VAL A 46 -25.85 -3.26 22.05
N PRO A 47 -26.76 -3.21 23.05
CA PRO A 47 -27.35 -1.98 23.53
C PRO A 47 -26.32 -0.93 24.02
N PRO A 48 -26.65 0.37 23.96
CA PRO A 48 -25.74 1.45 24.39
C PRO A 48 -25.18 1.33 25.82
N PRO A 49 -25.94 0.87 26.85
CA PRO A 49 -25.38 0.67 28.19
C PRO A 49 -24.25 -0.36 28.23
N TYR A 50 -24.31 -1.39 27.38
CA TYR A 50 -23.30 -2.44 27.30
C TYR A 50 -22.12 -2.01 26.43
N MET A 51 -22.36 -1.21 25.39
CA MET A 51 -21.27 -0.61 24.60
C MET A 51 -20.31 0.23 25.44
N LYS A 52 -20.75 0.86 26.53
CA LYS A 52 -19.85 1.59 27.45
C LYS A 52 -18.80 0.73 28.14
N LYS A 53 -18.93 -0.60 28.11
CA LYS A 53 -17.98 -1.55 28.73
C LYS A 53 -16.92 -2.08 27.76
N VAL A 54 -17.07 -1.82 26.46
CA VAL A 54 -16.27 -2.39 25.39
C VAL A 54 -15.86 -1.31 24.38
N MET A 55 -14.87 -1.60 23.56
CA MET A 55 -14.43 -0.77 22.44
C MET A 55 -14.72 -1.47 21.12
N HIS A 56 -14.75 -0.68 20.05
CA HIS A 56 -14.79 -1.24 18.71
C HIS A 56 -13.54 -2.10 18.45
N GLY A 57 -13.76 -3.32 17.99
CA GLY A 57 -12.74 -4.31 17.67
C GLY A 57 -12.47 -5.30 18.80
N ASP A 58 -12.98 -5.07 20.01
CA ASP A 58 -12.72 -5.99 21.13
C ASP A 58 -13.28 -7.37 20.82
N ARG A 59 -12.48 -8.41 21.10
CA ARG A 59 -12.95 -9.78 21.09
C ARG A 59 -13.41 -10.16 22.48
N VAL A 60 -14.67 -10.54 22.60
CA VAL A 60 -15.31 -10.81 23.89
C VAL A 60 -16.12 -12.09 23.84
N THR A 61 -16.35 -12.68 25.01
CA THR A 61 -17.54 -13.51 25.21
C THR A 61 -18.68 -12.62 25.68
N ALA A 62 -19.88 -12.89 25.19
CA ALA A 62 -21.11 -12.20 25.58
C ALA A 62 -22.21 -13.19 25.94
N LEU A 63 -23.02 -12.82 26.93
CA LEU A 63 -24.27 -13.49 27.28
C LEU A 63 -25.35 -13.05 26.28
N ILE A 64 -26.02 -14.00 25.63
CA ILE A 64 -27.13 -13.71 24.73
C ILE A 64 -28.44 -13.79 25.50
N ARG A 65 -29.12 -12.65 25.65
CA ARG A 65 -30.41 -12.55 26.33
C ARG A 65 -31.52 -12.29 25.32
N THR A 66 -32.70 -12.80 25.58
CA THR A 66 -33.90 -12.43 24.83
C THR A 66 -34.65 -11.33 25.59
N GLU A 67 -34.70 -10.13 25.02
CA GLU A 67 -35.45 -8.99 25.54
C GLU A 67 -36.53 -8.59 24.52
N LYS A 68 -37.82 -8.65 24.91
CA LYS A 68 -38.95 -8.28 24.05
C LYS A 68 -38.86 -8.91 22.64
N GLU A 69 -38.64 -10.22 22.60
CA GLU A 69 -38.50 -11.03 21.37
C GLU A 69 -37.25 -10.76 20.52
N LYS A 70 -36.30 -9.94 21.00
CA LYS A 70 -35.02 -9.70 20.31
C LYS A 70 -33.86 -10.25 21.13
N GLU A 71 -32.91 -10.88 20.44
CA GLU A 71 -31.66 -11.30 21.04
C GLU A 71 -30.70 -10.10 21.18
N VAL A 72 -30.18 -9.92 22.38
CA VAL A 72 -29.20 -8.88 22.72
C VAL A 72 -27.95 -9.50 23.33
N ALA A 73 -26.80 -8.98 22.96
CA ALA A 73 -25.51 -9.38 23.52
C ALA A 73 -25.13 -8.46 24.69
N GLU A 74 -24.90 -9.08 25.86
CA GLU A 74 -24.28 -8.47 27.04
C GLU A 74 -22.82 -8.95 27.14
N PRO A 75 -21.81 -8.10 26.84
CA PRO A 75 -20.40 -8.46 27.00
C PRO A 75 -20.07 -8.91 28.43
N ASP A 76 -19.37 -10.03 28.54
CA ASP A 76 -19.10 -10.77 29.77
C ASP A 76 -17.60 -10.80 30.09
N THR A 77 -16.79 -11.34 29.18
CA THR A 77 -15.33 -11.49 29.37
C THR A 77 -14.57 -10.92 28.18
N LEU A 78 -13.51 -10.15 28.45
CA LEU A 78 -12.58 -9.67 27.43
C LEU A 78 -11.60 -10.80 27.09
N LEU A 79 -11.56 -11.22 25.83
CA LEU A 79 -10.59 -12.19 25.34
C LEU A 79 -9.37 -11.50 24.74
N GLU A 80 -9.62 -10.48 23.93
CA GLU A 80 -8.58 -9.72 23.27
C GLU A 80 -8.96 -8.24 23.23
N GLN A 81 -8.04 -7.40 23.70
CA GLN A 81 -8.19 -5.96 23.69
C GLN A 81 -7.79 -5.42 22.33
N SER A 82 -8.71 -4.72 21.65
CA SER A 82 -8.47 -4.16 20.33
C SER A 82 -7.48 -3.00 20.31
N VAL A 83 -7.54 -2.15 21.33
CA VAL A 83 -6.76 -0.91 21.40
C VAL A 83 -5.76 -0.98 22.54
N THR A 84 -4.47 -1.08 22.21
CA THR A 84 -3.37 -1.05 23.20
C THR A 84 -2.64 0.28 23.16
N ARG A 85 -1.96 0.58 22.04
CA ARG A 85 -1.30 1.86 21.75
C ARG A 85 -2.06 2.57 20.63
N PHE A 86 -2.39 3.83 20.83
CA PHE A 86 -3.19 4.59 19.86
C PHE A 86 -2.81 6.07 19.84
N VAL A 87 -3.05 6.71 18.69
CA VAL A 87 -2.98 8.16 18.58
C VAL A 87 -4.32 8.75 18.99
N ALA A 88 -4.27 9.88 19.69
CA ALA A 88 -5.46 10.51 20.23
C ALA A 88 -5.32 12.03 20.25
N ARG A 89 -6.47 12.70 20.36
CA ARG A 89 -6.57 14.13 20.65
C ARG A 89 -6.84 14.34 22.14
N VAL A 90 -6.13 15.27 22.76
CA VAL A 90 -6.35 15.67 24.15
C VAL A 90 -7.70 16.38 24.27
N LYS A 91 -8.45 16.03 25.32
CA LYS A 91 -9.74 16.63 25.66
C LYS A 91 -9.82 16.91 27.16
N MET A 92 -10.04 18.15 27.51
CA MET A 92 -10.09 18.68 28.86
C MET A 92 -11.54 18.72 29.35
N PHE A 93 -11.81 18.03 30.46
CA PHE A 93 -13.10 18.11 31.14
C PHE A 93 -12.89 18.55 32.59
N ARG A 94 -13.32 19.78 32.92
CA ARG A 94 -13.16 20.37 34.27
C ARG A 94 -11.70 20.26 34.76
N ASP A 95 -10.77 20.72 33.93
CA ASP A 95 -9.31 20.68 34.16
C ASP A 95 -8.71 19.28 34.36
N ARG A 96 -9.39 18.23 33.88
CA ARG A 96 -8.86 16.87 33.87
C ARG A 96 -8.57 16.42 32.45
N LEU A 97 -7.41 15.79 32.27
CA LEU A 97 -7.01 15.19 31.01
C LEU A 97 -7.87 13.98 30.64
N ASN A 98 -8.35 13.99 29.42
CA ASN A 98 -8.92 12.86 28.71
C ASN A 98 -8.31 12.84 27.31
N VAL A 99 -8.46 11.71 26.63
CA VAL A 99 -8.04 11.54 25.25
C VAL A 99 -9.16 10.91 24.44
N VAL A 100 -9.33 11.35 23.19
CA VAL A 100 -10.26 10.75 22.23
C VAL A 100 -9.41 10.10 21.15
N ALA A 101 -9.57 8.79 20.95
CA ALA A 101 -8.82 8.06 19.95
C ALA A 101 -9.08 8.63 18.55
N ASP A 102 -8.04 8.68 17.71
CA ASP A 102 -8.16 9.07 16.31
C ASP A 102 -8.69 7.90 15.47
N HIS A 103 -9.95 7.53 15.73
CA HIS A 103 -10.63 6.43 15.07
C HIS A 103 -12.09 6.82 14.78
N PRO A 104 -12.62 6.58 13.56
CA PRO A 104 -13.98 7.00 13.18
C PRO A 104 -15.08 6.49 14.11
N LEU A 105 -14.91 5.30 14.68
CA LEU A 105 -15.90 4.63 15.53
C LEU A 105 -15.62 4.70 17.06
N ILE A 106 -14.49 5.28 17.50
CA ILE A 106 -14.15 5.40 18.93
C ILE A 106 -14.18 6.88 19.31
N LYS A 107 -15.38 7.37 19.66
CA LYS A 107 -15.65 8.80 19.89
C LYS A 107 -15.67 9.19 21.37
N ASP A 108 -15.70 8.20 22.26
CA ASP A 108 -15.77 8.43 23.69
C ASP A 108 -14.43 8.92 24.25
N ALA A 109 -14.49 9.89 25.15
CA ALA A 109 -13.31 10.40 25.83
C ALA A 109 -12.88 9.45 26.94
N ILE A 110 -11.62 9.03 26.91
CA ILE A 110 -11.01 8.14 27.88
C ILE A 110 -10.21 8.98 28.88
N LYS A 111 -10.47 8.80 30.18
CA LYS A 111 -9.71 9.49 31.22
C LYS A 111 -8.22 9.14 31.10
N ALA A 112 -7.36 10.14 31.11
CA ALA A 112 -5.94 9.95 30.89
C ALA A 112 -5.09 10.47 32.06
N ARG A 113 -3.87 9.95 32.16
CA ARG A 113 -2.77 10.52 32.95
C ARG A 113 -1.52 10.57 32.08
N VAL A 114 -0.58 11.43 32.42
CA VAL A 114 0.73 11.44 31.72
C VAL A 114 1.66 10.38 32.30
N LYS A 115 2.47 9.77 31.44
CA LYS A 115 3.55 8.86 31.84
C LYS A 115 4.51 9.59 32.78
N LYS A 116 5.02 8.87 33.79
CA LYS A 116 6.00 9.42 34.73
C LYS A 116 7.19 10.01 33.97
N GLY A 117 7.51 11.28 34.22
CA GLY A 117 8.58 12.03 33.55
C GLY A 117 8.08 13.10 32.58
N LEU A 118 6.79 13.10 32.22
CA LEU A 118 6.15 14.17 31.45
C LEU A 118 5.39 15.12 32.39
N ASP A 119 5.32 16.41 32.03
CA ASP A 119 4.53 17.40 32.77
C ASP A 119 3.10 17.48 32.19
N GLU A 120 2.10 17.32 33.05
CA GLU A 120 0.69 17.41 32.70
C GLU A 120 0.31 18.78 32.11
N LYS A 121 1.05 19.83 32.48
CA LYS A 121 0.80 21.22 32.03
C LYS A 121 1.20 21.47 30.58
N GLU A 122 1.97 20.58 29.96
CA GLU A 122 2.41 20.73 28.57
C GLU A 122 1.34 20.29 27.55
N PHE A 123 0.26 19.67 28.02
CA PHE A 123 -0.83 19.16 27.20
C PHE A 123 -2.04 20.10 27.25
N LYS A 124 -2.46 20.56 26.08
CA LYS A 124 -3.59 21.47 25.89
C LYS A 124 -4.73 20.77 25.17
N GLU A 125 -5.94 21.35 25.25
CA GLU A 125 -7.09 20.92 24.44
C GLU A 125 -6.68 20.79 22.97
N GLY A 126 -7.03 19.68 22.33
CA GLY A 126 -6.78 19.46 20.91
C GLY A 126 -5.38 18.98 20.55
N ASP A 127 -4.41 18.97 21.47
CA ASP A 127 -3.07 18.46 21.21
C ASP A 127 -3.11 16.99 20.77
N TRP A 128 -2.24 16.63 19.84
CA TRP A 128 -2.07 15.26 19.37
C TRP A 128 -1.07 14.50 20.25
N VAL A 129 -1.44 13.30 20.67
CA VAL A 129 -0.65 12.48 21.60
C VAL A 129 -0.68 11.01 21.21
N VAL A 130 0.35 10.28 21.61
CA VAL A 130 0.30 8.81 21.68
C VAL A 130 -0.08 8.42 23.10
N ALA A 131 -1.09 7.56 23.22
CA ALA A 131 -1.53 7.00 24.49
C ALA A 131 -1.50 5.47 24.48
N THR A 132 -1.44 4.88 25.67
CA THR A 132 -1.63 3.45 25.88
C THR A 132 -2.81 3.21 26.79
N LEU A 133 -3.67 2.25 26.46
CA LEU A 133 -4.79 1.87 27.33
C LEU A 133 -4.25 1.07 28.51
N LYS A 134 -4.51 1.54 29.73
CA LYS A 134 -4.03 0.91 30.98
C LYS A 134 -5.11 0.13 31.71
N ARG A 135 -6.36 0.56 31.57
CA ARG A 135 -7.51 -0.09 32.20
C ARG A 135 -8.62 -0.24 31.19
N HIS A 136 -9.25 -1.41 31.20
CA HIS A 136 -10.32 -1.76 30.27
C HIS A 136 -11.64 -1.88 31.02
N ALA A 137 -12.71 -1.23 30.54
CA ALA A 137 -13.96 -1.16 31.31
C ALA A 137 -14.58 -2.53 31.64
N LEU A 138 -14.44 -3.52 30.75
CA LEU A 138 -14.92 -4.89 31.00
C LEU A 138 -14.15 -5.64 32.12
N VAL A 139 -12.91 -5.25 32.41
CA VAL A 139 -12.04 -5.90 33.41
C VAL A 139 -11.97 -5.05 34.70
N ASP A 140 -11.82 -3.75 34.53
CA ASP A 140 -11.52 -2.77 35.58
C ASP A 140 -12.72 -1.94 36.06
N GLY A 141 -13.84 -2.02 35.34
CA GLY A 141 -15.03 -1.20 35.55
C GLY A 141 -14.97 0.21 34.93
N ASN A 142 -13.81 0.65 34.40
CA ASN A 142 -13.68 1.87 33.60
C ASN A 142 -12.51 1.80 32.62
N PHE A 143 -12.55 2.64 31.59
CA PHE A 143 -11.42 2.89 30.71
C PHE A 143 -10.49 3.96 31.31
N SER A 144 -9.19 3.71 31.24
CA SER A 144 -8.19 4.74 31.50
C SER A 144 -6.95 4.56 30.64
N ALA A 145 -6.35 5.67 30.21
CA ALA A 145 -5.17 5.69 29.36
C ALA A 145 -3.99 6.39 30.03
N GLU A 146 -2.78 6.09 29.54
CA GLU A 146 -1.56 6.82 29.86
C GLU A 146 -1.01 7.47 28.59
N ILE A 147 -0.87 8.80 28.59
CA ILE A 147 -0.21 9.55 27.54
C ILE A 147 1.29 9.30 27.64
N ILE A 148 1.88 8.74 26.59
CA ILE A 148 3.30 8.36 26.55
C ILE A 148 4.17 9.37 25.81
N GLN A 149 3.57 10.18 24.92
CA GLN A 149 4.28 11.15 24.09
C GLN A 149 3.33 12.22 23.55
N LYS A 150 3.77 13.48 23.50
CA LYS A 150 3.17 14.53 22.69
C LYS A 150 3.67 14.42 21.25
N ILE A 151 2.74 14.39 20.29
CA ILE A 151 3.03 14.29 18.85
C ILE A 151 3.17 15.69 18.26
N ALA A 152 2.13 16.51 18.43
CA ALA A 152 2.02 17.83 17.82
C ALA A 152 1.00 18.69 18.57
N ALA A 153 1.12 20.01 18.46
CA ALA A 153 0.07 20.92 18.89
C ALA A 153 -1.14 20.83 17.94
N GLN A 154 -2.32 21.28 18.36
CA GLN A 154 -3.52 21.31 17.51
C GLN A 154 -3.30 22.11 16.23
N GLU A 155 -2.57 23.22 16.35
CA GLU A 155 -2.31 24.20 15.28
C GLU A 155 -1.07 23.89 14.46
N ASP A 156 -0.34 22.81 14.75
CA ASP A 156 0.81 22.43 13.94
C ASP A 156 0.34 21.95 12.56
N HIS A 157 0.78 22.64 11.51
CA HIS A 157 0.37 22.29 10.16
C HIS A 157 0.92 20.92 9.71
N ASN A 158 1.99 20.44 10.35
CA ASN A 158 2.63 19.16 10.10
C ASN A 158 1.94 17.97 10.78
N VAL A 159 0.81 18.20 11.46
CA VAL A 159 -0.02 17.16 12.08
C VAL A 159 -0.20 15.92 11.20
N PRO A 160 -0.49 16.00 9.88
CA PRO A 160 -0.67 14.82 9.05
C PRO A 160 0.50 13.83 9.09
N TRP A 161 1.73 14.33 8.99
CA TRP A 161 2.94 13.49 9.02
C TRP A 161 3.15 12.88 10.40
N TRP A 162 3.15 13.70 11.45
CA TRP A 162 3.48 13.24 12.80
C TRP A 162 2.46 12.25 13.35
N VAL A 163 1.16 12.49 13.08
CA VAL A 163 0.09 11.58 13.49
C VAL A 163 0.21 10.24 12.79
N VAL A 164 0.44 10.22 11.47
CA VAL A 164 0.52 8.97 10.72
C VAL A 164 1.77 8.16 11.10
N LEU A 165 2.94 8.81 11.18
CA LEU A 165 4.17 8.16 11.64
C LEU A 165 4.00 7.58 13.06
N ALA A 166 3.44 8.37 13.98
CA ALA A 166 3.20 7.93 15.34
C ALA A 166 2.20 6.78 15.41
N ARG A 167 1.12 6.79 14.62
CA ARG A 167 0.12 5.71 14.54
C ARG A 167 0.77 4.38 14.20
N HIS A 168 1.66 4.40 13.22
CA HIS A 168 2.37 3.22 12.71
C HIS A 168 3.66 2.91 13.47
N ASN A 169 3.96 3.66 14.54
CA ASN A 169 5.16 3.50 15.37
C ASN A 169 6.47 3.57 14.56
N LEU A 170 6.49 4.43 13.53
CA LEU A 170 7.67 4.68 12.71
C LEU A 170 8.56 5.75 13.32
N ALA A 171 9.84 5.71 12.98
CA ALA A 171 10.79 6.76 13.32
C ALA A 171 10.32 8.10 12.75
N GLN A 172 10.44 9.15 13.56
CA GLN A 172 10.09 10.53 13.18
C GLN A 172 11.33 11.38 12.85
N THR A 173 12.51 10.84 13.13
CA THR A 173 13.80 11.49 12.95
C THR A 173 14.77 10.54 12.27
N GLU A 174 15.78 11.09 11.64
CA GLU A 174 16.90 10.33 11.08
C GLU A 174 17.71 9.60 12.17
N PRO A 175 18.46 8.55 11.82
CA PRO A 175 19.38 7.89 12.74
C PRO A 175 20.43 8.88 13.25
N ALA A 176 20.96 8.61 14.44
CA ALA A 176 22.07 9.39 14.98
C ALA A 176 23.30 9.28 14.07
N ASP A 177 23.94 10.41 13.81
CA ASP A 177 25.14 10.47 12.98
C ASP A 177 26.41 10.13 13.78
N LEU A 178 27.48 9.79 13.07
CA LEU A 178 28.80 9.56 13.65
C LEU A 178 29.66 10.84 13.56
N PRO A 179 30.54 11.09 14.55
CA PRO A 179 31.45 12.23 14.49
C PRO A 179 32.43 12.19 13.30
N GLU A 180 32.80 11.00 12.85
CA GLU A 180 33.72 10.78 11.74
C GLU A 180 33.33 9.49 11.00
N TRP A 181 33.28 9.56 9.66
CA TRP A 181 33.05 8.42 8.78
C TRP A 181 34.36 7.93 8.18
N LYS A 182 34.57 6.60 8.17
CA LYS A 182 35.73 5.96 7.55
C LYS A 182 35.26 4.90 6.57
N VAL A 183 35.94 4.85 5.43
CA VAL A 183 35.75 3.78 4.46
C VAL A 183 36.35 2.50 5.05
N ILE A 184 35.56 1.44 5.02
CA ILE A 184 35.96 0.07 5.30
C ILE A 184 36.63 -0.45 4.03
N GLU A 185 37.96 -0.43 4.04
CA GLU A 185 38.78 -0.98 2.95
C GLU A 185 38.98 -2.49 3.16
N GLU A 186 38.77 -3.27 2.10
CA GLU A 186 39.01 -4.71 2.08
C GLU A 186 40.06 -5.02 1.00
N GLU A 187 41.19 -5.62 1.39
CA GLU A 187 42.29 -5.92 0.44
C GLU A 187 41.85 -6.86 -0.69
N GLU A 188 40.93 -7.79 -0.41
CA GLU A 188 40.40 -8.74 -1.39
C GLU A 188 39.31 -8.14 -2.29
N LEU A 189 38.93 -6.88 -2.07
CA LEU A 189 37.93 -6.15 -2.85
C LEU A 189 38.53 -4.83 -3.40
N PRO A 190 39.60 -4.89 -4.22
CA PRO A 190 40.24 -3.69 -4.72
C PRO A 190 39.26 -2.88 -5.59
N ARG A 191 39.21 -1.57 -5.35
CA ARG A 191 38.36 -0.66 -6.11
C ARG A 191 39.04 -0.26 -7.42
N THR A 192 38.48 -0.72 -8.53
CA THR A 192 38.87 -0.28 -9.86
C THR A 192 38.66 1.22 -9.99
N ASP A 193 39.65 1.93 -10.53
CA ASP A 193 39.52 3.35 -10.83
C ASP A 193 38.79 3.54 -12.15
N LEU A 194 37.59 4.10 -12.09
CA LEU A 194 36.76 4.46 -13.22
C LEU A 194 36.41 5.96 -13.22
N THR A 195 37.21 6.80 -12.56
CA THR A 195 36.91 8.23 -12.47
C THR A 195 36.95 8.97 -13.80
N ASP A 196 37.61 8.42 -14.81
CA ASP A 196 37.67 8.98 -16.17
C ASP A 196 36.54 8.48 -17.08
N VAL A 197 35.75 7.50 -16.63
CA VAL A 197 34.58 7.02 -17.39
C VAL A 197 33.46 8.05 -17.23
N PRO A 198 32.84 8.53 -18.33
CA PRO A 198 31.81 9.57 -18.28
C PRO A 198 30.46 9.05 -17.73
N PHE A 199 30.44 8.64 -16.47
CA PHE A 199 29.23 8.28 -15.74
C PHE A 199 28.31 9.50 -15.59
N PHE A 200 26.99 9.26 -15.57
CA PHE A 200 25.99 10.29 -15.29
C PHE A 200 24.87 9.72 -14.43
N THR A 201 24.15 10.58 -13.71
CA THR A 201 22.92 10.22 -12.99
C THR A 201 21.71 10.86 -13.66
N ILE A 202 20.53 10.23 -13.56
CA ILE A 202 19.26 10.79 -14.01
C ILE A 202 18.24 10.64 -12.88
N ASP A 203 17.81 11.75 -12.30
CA ASP A 203 16.96 11.75 -11.11
C ASP A 203 15.87 12.83 -11.18
N GLY A 204 14.98 12.86 -10.19
CA GLY A 204 14.14 14.03 -9.96
C GLY A 204 15.01 15.23 -9.57
N ALA A 205 14.66 16.45 -10.01
CA ALA A 205 15.45 17.65 -9.74
C ALA A 205 15.67 17.92 -8.24
N LYS A 206 14.73 17.45 -7.38
CA LYS A 206 14.78 17.58 -5.92
C LYS A 206 15.56 16.46 -5.22
N THR A 207 15.93 15.38 -5.91
CA THR A 207 16.64 14.22 -5.34
C THR A 207 18.02 14.63 -4.83
N LYS A 208 18.41 14.12 -3.66
CA LYS A 208 19.72 14.37 -3.05
C LYS A 208 20.54 13.10 -2.84
N ASP A 209 19.85 11.97 -2.75
CA ASP A 209 20.31 10.62 -2.47
C ASP A 209 20.39 9.80 -3.77
N MET A 210 21.24 10.21 -4.72
CA MET A 210 21.42 9.51 -5.99
C MET A 210 22.14 8.17 -5.74
N ASP A 211 21.39 7.08 -5.81
CA ASP A 211 21.87 5.70 -5.62
C ASP A 211 22.65 5.18 -6.85
N ASP A 212 22.28 5.60 -8.06
CA ASP A 212 22.72 4.97 -9.31
C ASP A 212 23.33 5.95 -10.32
N ALA A 213 24.38 5.49 -11.00
CA ALA A 213 25.02 6.15 -12.12
C ALA A 213 25.22 5.17 -13.26
N LEU A 214 25.13 5.68 -14.49
CA LEU A 214 25.14 4.88 -15.71
C LEU A 214 26.25 5.35 -16.64
N ALA A 215 26.87 4.40 -17.34
CA ALA A 215 27.69 4.66 -18.51
C ALA A 215 27.45 3.56 -19.55
N ILE A 216 27.41 3.91 -20.82
CA ILE A 216 27.10 2.98 -21.92
C ILE A 216 28.04 3.19 -23.10
N ARG A 217 28.43 2.09 -23.74
CA ARG A 217 29.11 2.13 -25.04
C ARG A 217 28.51 1.14 -26.02
N LYS A 218 28.60 1.45 -27.31
CA LYS A 218 28.19 0.55 -28.39
C LYS A 218 29.24 -0.56 -28.55
N LEU A 219 28.76 -1.79 -28.75
CA LEU A 219 29.53 -2.95 -29.18
C LEU A 219 29.07 -3.37 -30.58
N ASP A 220 29.81 -4.25 -31.26
CA ASP A 220 29.46 -4.74 -32.59
C ASP A 220 28.07 -5.41 -32.64
N ASN A 221 27.67 -6.10 -31.56
CA ASN A 221 26.42 -6.86 -31.47
C ASN A 221 25.45 -6.31 -30.40
N GLY A 222 25.54 -5.03 -30.03
CA GLY A 222 24.69 -4.47 -28.98
C GLY A 222 25.37 -3.38 -28.18
N TRP A 223 25.27 -3.46 -26.85
CA TRP A 223 25.77 -2.45 -25.91
C TRP A 223 26.45 -3.10 -24.71
N GLU A 224 27.45 -2.40 -24.17
CA GLU A 224 27.95 -2.62 -22.82
C GLU A 224 27.38 -1.50 -21.93
N LEU A 225 26.65 -1.89 -20.89
CA LEU A 225 26.11 -0.99 -19.87
C LEU A 225 26.89 -1.20 -18.56
N LEU A 226 27.49 -0.14 -18.06
CA LEU A 226 28.02 -0.07 -16.72
C LEU A 226 26.96 0.56 -15.81
N VAL A 227 26.60 -0.16 -14.77
CA VAL A 227 25.72 0.31 -13.70
C VAL A 227 26.55 0.43 -12.43
N ALA A 228 26.70 1.64 -11.92
CA ALA A 228 27.44 1.93 -10.70
C ALA A 228 26.46 2.34 -9.60
N ILE A 229 26.44 1.60 -8.50
CA ILE A 229 25.55 1.84 -7.37
C ILE A 229 26.36 2.30 -6.18
N ALA A 230 25.88 3.34 -5.48
CA ALA A 230 26.43 3.84 -4.24
C ALA A 230 26.68 2.70 -3.25
N ASP A 231 27.80 2.75 -2.52
CA ASP A 231 28.22 1.66 -1.64
C ASP A 231 28.16 2.07 -0.15
N PRO A 232 26.97 2.16 0.48
CA PRO A 232 26.86 2.45 1.91
C PRO A 232 27.45 1.32 2.77
N THR A 233 27.55 0.10 2.24
CA THR A 233 28.20 -1.02 2.96
C THR A 233 29.72 -0.85 3.06
N ALA A 234 30.32 0.11 2.34
CA ALA A 234 31.69 0.56 2.58
C ALA A 234 31.83 1.42 3.84
N TYR A 235 30.74 1.85 4.46
CA TYR A 235 30.75 2.68 5.68
C TYR A 235 30.04 1.99 6.85
N VAL A 236 29.04 1.16 6.55
CA VAL A 236 28.20 0.48 7.53
C VAL A 236 28.57 -1.01 7.62
N ALA A 237 29.42 -1.32 8.60
CA ALA A 237 29.81 -2.70 8.91
C ALA A 237 28.61 -3.54 9.35
N GLU A 238 28.56 -4.79 8.89
CA GLU A 238 27.55 -5.77 9.33
C GLU A 238 27.61 -5.98 10.84
N GLY A 239 26.43 -6.00 11.49
CA GLY A 239 26.30 -6.18 12.94
C GLY A 239 26.60 -4.93 13.79
N SER A 240 26.97 -3.81 13.17
CA SER A 240 27.10 -2.52 13.87
C SER A 240 25.74 -2.00 14.39
N GLU A 241 25.75 -1.04 15.32
CA GLU A 241 24.50 -0.46 15.83
C GLU A 241 23.70 0.24 14.74
N LEU A 242 24.38 0.94 13.81
CA LEU A 242 23.70 1.54 12.66
C LEU A 242 23.13 0.47 11.71
N ASP A 243 23.83 -0.65 11.52
CA ASP A 243 23.32 -1.76 10.70
C ASP A 243 22.03 -2.35 11.29
N LYS A 244 22.00 -2.56 12.61
CA LYS A 244 20.79 -3.02 13.33
C LYS A 244 19.65 -2.01 13.20
N GLU A 245 19.95 -0.72 13.33
CA GLU A 245 18.94 0.33 13.14
C GLU A 245 18.43 0.39 11.69
N ALA A 246 19.31 0.25 10.70
CA ALA A 246 18.94 0.19 9.29
C ALA A 246 18.08 -1.06 8.99
N ALA A 247 18.41 -2.22 9.56
CA ALA A 247 17.61 -3.44 9.48
C ALA A 247 16.22 -3.24 10.09
N GLN A 248 16.15 -2.61 11.27
CA GLN A 248 14.90 -2.29 11.94
C GLN A 248 14.03 -1.31 11.12
N ARG A 249 14.64 -0.27 10.53
CA ARG A 249 13.94 0.70 9.67
C ARG A 249 13.54 0.12 8.31
N ALA A 250 14.30 -0.85 7.79
CA ALA A 250 14.16 -1.55 6.52
C ALA A 250 14.24 -0.68 5.23
N PHE A 251 13.63 0.50 5.23
CA PHE A 251 13.59 1.44 4.11
C PHE A 251 13.63 2.89 4.59
N THR A 252 14.05 3.80 3.71
CA THR A 252 13.69 5.22 3.87
C THR A 252 12.19 5.38 3.69
N VAL A 253 11.55 6.14 4.59
CA VAL A 253 10.11 6.47 4.49
C VAL A 253 9.98 7.75 3.68
N TYR A 254 9.52 7.64 2.43
CA TYR A 254 9.16 8.81 1.61
C TYR A 254 7.70 9.18 1.84
N MET A 255 7.44 10.47 2.02
CA MET A 255 6.12 11.06 2.25
C MET A 255 6.02 12.34 1.43
N PRO A 256 4.82 12.87 1.15
CA PRO A 256 4.67 14.16 0.50
C PRO A 256 5.59 15.24 1.10
N GLY A 257 6.50 15.76 0.28
CA GLY A 257 7.47 16.81 0.59
C GLY A 257 8.57 16.48 1.62
N ARG A 258 8.65 15.26 2.16
CA ARG A 258 9.61 14.89 3.24
C ARG A 258 10.02 13.42 3.21
N ASN A 259 11.17 13.11 3.80
CA ASN A 259 11.57 11.73 4.05
C ASN A 259 12.15 11.54 5.47
N VAL A 260 12.01 10.32 5.99
CA VAL A 260 12.75 9.84 7.17
C VAL A 260 13.74 8.79 6.68
N PRO A 261 15.05 9.11 6.66
CA PRO A 261 16.03 8.25 6.03
C PRO A 261 16.30 6.99 6.86
N MET A 262 16.70 5.92 6.16
CA MET A 262 17.09 4.65 6.75
C MET A 262 18.45 4.75 7.46
N ILE A 263 19.37 5.52 6.88
CA ILE A 263 20.74 5.79 7.37
C ILE A 263 20.92 7.31 7.59
N PRO A 264 21.95 7.78 8.32
CA PRO A 264 22.20 9.21 8.52
C PRO A 264 22.34 9.98 7.21
N ARG A 265 21.88 11.24 7.17
CA ARG A 265 21.96 12.09 5.96
C ARG A 265 23.37 12.33 5.48
N THR A 266 24.33 12.42 6.40
CA THR A 266 25.75 12.51 6.05
C THR A 266 26.20 11.30 5.23
N LEU A 267 25.63 10.11 5.44
CA LEU A 267 25.85 8.99 4.54
C LEU A 267 25.01 9.08 3.27
N SER A 268 23.69 9.23 3.39
CA SER A 268 22.78 9.13 2.23
C SER A 268 22.96 10.27 1.23
N ASP A 269 22.98 11.51 1.71
CA ASP A 269 22.88 12.71 0.89
C ASP A 269 24.28 13.26 0.52
N GLU A 270 25.32 12.87 1.25
CA GLU A 270 26.69 13.39 1.08
C GLU A 270 27.68 12.31 0.63
N LEU A 271 28.04 11.36 1.50
CA LEU A 271 29.16 10.43 1.27
C LEU A 271 28.86 9.31 0.26
N CYS A 272 27.61 8.84 0.20
CA CYS A 272 27.20 7.77 -0.71
C CYS A 272 26.58 8.31 -2.00
N SER A 273 25.84 9.43 -1.92
CA SER A 273 25.20 10.05 -3.09
C SER A 273 26.21 10.31 -4.21
N LEU A 274 25.87 9.88 -5.43
CA LEU A 274 26.73 9.96 -6.61
C LEU A 274 26.76 11.36 -7.23
N LYS A 275 27.24 12.34 -6.46
CA LYS A 275 27.31 13.75 -6.83
C LYS A 275 28.23 13.99 -8.03
N GLU A 276 27.82 14.93 -8.88
CA GLU A 276 28.61 15.40 -10.01
C GLU A 276 29.95 15.99 -9.56
N GLY A 277 31.03 15.62 -10.24
CA GLY A 277 32.39 16.12 -10.01
C GLY A 277 33.08 15.56 -8.77
N GLU A 278 32.45 14.65 -8.03
CA GLU A 278 33.03 14.07 -6.81
C GLU A 278 33.31 12.57 -6.94
N GLN A 279 34.43 12.13 -6.37
CA GLN A 279 34.78 10.72 -6.34
C GLN A 279 33.90 9.98 -5.32
N ARG A 280 33.38 8.81 -5.73
CA ARG A 280 32.49 7.99 -4.91
C ARG A 280 32.83 6.51 -5.00
N ASN A 281 32.68 5.83 -3.87
CA ASN A 281 32.79 4.38 -3.76
C ASN A 281 31.51 3.73 -4.25
N THR A 282 31.65 2.79 -5.18
CA THR A 282 30.52 2.08 -5.78
C THR A 282 30.74 0.58 -5.82
N LEU A 283 29.63 -0.13 -5.82
CA LEU A 283 29.55 -1.48 -6.35
C LEU A 283 29.05 -1.36 -7.79
N CYS A 284 29.76 -1.97 -8.74
CA CYS A 284 29.46 -1.85 -10.15
C CYS A 284 29.08 -3.21 -10.76
N ALA A 285 28.29 -3.15 -11.82
CA ALA A 285 28.03 -4.27 -12.72
C ALA A 285 28.30 -3.87 -14.16
N ARG A 286 29.01 -4.74 -14.90
CA ARG A 286 29.16 -4.67 -16.35
C ARG A 286 28.20 -5.65 -17.00
N LEU A 287 27.27 -5.12 -17.78
CA LEU A 287 26.20 -5.86 -18.44
C LEU A 287 26.36 -5.79 -19.95
N HIS A 288 26.10 -6.91 -20.63
CA HIS A 288 26.08 -6.98 -22.09
C HIS A 288 24.64 -7.16 -22.58
N ILE A 289 24.21 -6.30 -23.48
CA ILE A 289 22.83 -6.28 -24.00
C ILE A 289 22.92 -6.40 -25.53
N ALA A 290 22.27 -7.40 -26.10
CA ALA A 290 22.24 -7.62 -27.55
C ALA A 290 21.38 -6.55 -28.26
N GLU A 291 21.52 -6.43 -29.58
CA GLU A 291 20.79 -5.43 -30.39
C GLU A 291 19.25 -5.53 -30.27
N ASP A 292 18.72 -6.73 -30.04
CA ASP A 292 17.30 -6.99 -29.85
C ASP A 292 16.82 -6.74 -28.40
N GLY A 293 17.71 -6.29 -27.53
CA GLY A 293 17.44 -6.07 -26.11
C GLY A 293 17.60 -7.32 -25.23
N LEU A 294 18.07 -8.46 -25.74
CA LEU A 294 18.37 -9.60 -24.89
C LEU A 294 19.52 -9.29 -23.92
N LEU A 295 19.31 -9.57 -22.63
CA LEU A 295 20.35 -9.46 -21.61
C LEU A 295 21.19 -10.74 -21.56
N MET A 296 22.46 -10.64 -21.93
CA MET A 296 23.40 -11.77 -22.02
C MET A 296 23.67 -12.42 -20.65
N GLU A 297 24.18 -13.65 -20.65
CA GLU A 297 24.47 -14.38 -19.42
C GLU A 297 25.72 -13.86 -18.71
N GLU A 298 26.73 -13.39 -19.45
CA GLU A 298 27.94 -12.83 -18.85
C GLU A 298 27.60 -11.55 -18.08
N THR A 299 27.95 -11.53 -16.79
CA THR A 299 27.89 -10.34 -15.96
C THR A 299 29.07 -10.34 -15.01
N GLU A 300 29.70 -9.19 -14.90
CA GLU A 300 30.82 -8.98 -13.99
C GLU A 300 30.42 -7.94 -12.95
N PHE A 301 30.39 -8.36 -11.69
CA PHE A 301 30.31 -7.46 -10.55
C PHE A 301 31.72 -7.14 -10.06
N PHE A 302 31.96 -5.89 -9.68
CA PHE A 302 33.26 -5.45 -9.14
C PHE A 302 33.10 -4.17 -8.32
N ALA A 303 34.00 -3.92 -7.37
CA ALA A 303 34.04 -2.67 -6.63
C ALA A 303 34.80 -1.60 -7.43
N ALA A 304 34.37 -0.35 -7.35
CA ALA A 304 35.00 0.74 -8.07
C ALA A 304 34.99 2.06 -7.30
N ARG A 305 35.79 3.01 -7.81
CA ARG A 305 35.66 4.45 -7.57
C ARG A 305 35.26 5.12 -8.88
N ILE A 306 34.19 5.89 -8.87
CA ILE A 306 33.71 6.65 -10.04
C ILE A 306 33.70 8.14 -9.75
N CYS A 307 33.56 8.95 -10.81
CA CYS A 307 33.16 10.34 -10.73
C CYS A 307 31.95 10.53 -11.67
N SER A 308 30.83 11.05 -11.18
CA SER A 308 29.74 11.45 -12.06
C SER A 308 30.13 12.73 -12.81
N HIS A 309 29.95 12.74 -14.13
CA HIS A 309 30.31 13.85 -15.02
C HIS A 309 29.12 14.73 -15.38
N ALA A 310 27.90 14.31 -15.04
CA ALA A 310 26.70 15.12 -15.17
C ALA A 310 25.60 14.62 -14.23
N ARG A 311 24.94 15.55 -13.54
CA ARG A 311 23.66 15.32 -12.88
C ARG A 311 22.53 15.76 -13.80
N LEU A 312 21.72 14.81 -14.26
CA LEU A 312 20.63 15.07 -15.20
C LEU A 312 19.26 14.96 -14.51
N SER A 313 18.29 15.72 -15.00
CA SER A 313 16.89 15.59 -14.58
C SER A 313 16.09 14.72 -15.56
N TYR A 314 15.08 14.01 -15.06
CA TYR A 314 14.17 13.24 -15.94
C TYR A 314 13.52 14.12 -17.02
N ASP A 315 13.11 15.33 -16.66
CA ASP A 315 12.45 16.25 -17.58
C ASP A 315 13.39 16.75 -18.67
N ASP A 316 14.60 17.18 -18.32
CA ASP A 316 15.53 17.72 -19.32
C ASP A 316 15.99 16.65 -20.31
N VAL A 317 16.26 15.42 -19.85
CA VAL A 317 16.61 14.30 -20.74
C VAL A 317 15.43 13.90 -21.62
N SER A 318 14.21 13.94 -21.08
CA SER A 318 13.01 13.63 -21.86
C SER A 318 12.72 14.72 -22.90
N ASP A 319 12.84 15.99 -22.54
CA ASP A 319 12.70 17.13 -23.47
C ASP A 319 13.75 17.08 -24.58
N TRP A 320 14.98 16.71 -24.26
CA TRP A 320 16.01 16.48 -25.25
C TRP A 320 15.62 15.35 -26.23
N ALA A 321 15.21 14.21 -25.69
CA ALA A 321 14.91 13.02 -26.49
C ALA A 321 13.62 13.13 -27.33
N GLU A 322 12.62 13.86 -26.84
CA GLU A 322 11.27 13.92 -27.42
C GLU A 322 11.04 15.22 -28.22
N HIS A 323 11.73 16.31 -27.87
CA HIS A 323 11.51 17.63 -28.46
C HIS A 323 12.78 18.28 -29.03
N GLY A 324 13.95 17.64 -28.90
CA GLY A 324 15.21 18.16 -29.43
C GLY A 324 15.74 19.38 -28.68
N LYS A 325 15.35 19.56 -27.41
CA LYS A 325 15.90 20.61 -26.54
C LYS A 325 17.40 20.38 -26.36
N GLU A 326 18.22 21.43 -26.51
CA GLU A 326 19.66 21.32 -26.31
C GLU A 326 20.00 21.09 -24.82
N LEU A 327 20.96 20.18 -24.56
CA LEU A 327 21.54 19.96 -23.23
C LEU A 327 22.97 20.51 -23.21
N THR A 328 23.27 21.32 -22.20
CA THR A 328 24.64 21.82 -21.96
C THR A 328 25.27 21.01 -20.84
N ILE A 329 25.91 19.91 -21.21
CA ILE A 329 26.51 18.92 -20.29
C ILE A 329 27.84 18.43 -20.85
N ASP A 330 28.55 17.59 -20.08
CA ASP A 330 29.79 16.95 -20.55
C ASP A 330 29.61 16.25 -21.91
N ALA A 331 30.60 16.40 -22.81
CA ALA A 331 30.52 15.89 -24.17
C ALA A 331 30.53 14.35 -24.22
N GLY A 332 31.26 13.71 -23.29
CA GLY A 332 31.28 12.26 -23.14
C GLY A 332 29.93 11.72 -22.68
N VAL A 333 29.25 12.41 -21.77
CA VAL A 333 27.87 12.09 -21.37
C VAL A 333 26.88 12.31 -22.52
N LEU A 334 26.96 13.46 -23.20
CA LEU A 334 26.05 13.79 -24.29
C LEU A 334 26.09 12.76 -25.42
N ALA A 335 27.28 12.22 -25.72
CA ALA A 335 27.47 11.17 -26.73
C ALA A 335 26.80 9.82 -26.35
N GLN A 336 26.54 9.58 -25.07
CA GLN A 336 25.96 8.33 -24.57
C GLN A 336 24.42 8.34 -24.57
N LEU A 337 23.77 9.50 -24.46
CA LEU A 337 22.30 9.59 -24.35
C LEU A 337 21.55 8.96 -25.56
N PRO A 338 22.00 9.09 -26.82
CA PRO A 338 21.37 8.38 -27.93
C PRO A 338 21.51 6.86 -27.82
N LEU A 339 22.63 6.38 -27.28
CA LEU A 339 22.87 4.94 -27.06
C LEU A 339 21.94 4.41 -25.97
N MET A 340 21.78 5.17 -24.87
CA MET A 340 20.82 4.85 -23.81
C MET A 340 19.41 4.71 -24.37
N LYS A 341 18.94 5.71 -25.15
CA LYS A 341 17.61 5.68 -25.77
C LYS A 341 17.41 4.41 -26.61
N ALA A 342 18.36 4.10 -27.49
CA ALA A 342 18.27 2.94 -28.36
C ALA A 342 18.28 1.61 -27.58
N MET A 343 19.15 1.49 -26.57
CA MET A 343 19.20 0.32 -25.69
C MET A 343 17.89 0.15 -24.91
N THR A 344 17.35 1.23 -24.35
CA THR A 344 16.07 1.23 -23.62
C THR A 344 14.91 0.79 -24.51
N GLU A 345 14.80 1.33 -25.73
CA GLU A 345 13.77 0.93 -26.69
C GLU A 345 13.87 -0.57 -27.04
N ALA A 346 15.09 -1.08 -27.26
CA ALA A 346 15.33 -2.50 -27.49
C ALA A 346 14.95 -3.36 -26.28
N ARG A 347 15.32 -2.95 -25.06
CA ARG A 347 14.97 -3.62 -23.80
C ARG A 347 13.46 -3.69 -23.58
N ILE A 348 12.73 -2.61 -23.81
CA ILE A 348 11.27 -2.57 -23.70
C ILE A 348 10.61 -3.49 -24.74
N ALA A 349 11.10 -3.47 -25.99
CA ALA A 349 10.60 -4.35 -27.04
C ALA A 349 10.80 -5.83 -26.67
N TRP A 350 11.98 -6.17 -26.15
CA TRP A 350 12.29 -7.50 -25.66
C TRP A 350 11.36 -7.91 -24.51
N ARG A 351 11.24 -7.06 -23.48
CA ARG A 351 10.38 -7.35 -22.30
C ARG A 351 8.92 -7.47 -22.69
N THR A 352 8.40 -6.64 -23.58
CA THR A 352 7.01 -6.73 -24.06
C THR A 352 6.73 -8.12 -24.64
N LYS A 353 7.69 -8.69 -25.38
CA LYS A 353 7.55 -9.99 -26.05
C LYS A 353 7.86 -11.19 -25.15
N HIS A 354 8.84 -11.08 -24.27
CA HIS A 354 9.40 -12.21 -23.52
C HIS A 354 9.09 -12.18 -22.02
N ALA A 355 8.76 -11.02 -21.46
CA ALA A 355 8.47 -10.79 -20.05
C ALA A 355 7.19 -9.94 -19.90
N LEU A 356 7.06 -9.14 -18.83
CA LEU A 356 5.96 -8.18 -18.70
C LEU A 356 6.46 -6.76 -18.52
N VAL A 357 5.75 -5.82 -19.15
CA VAL A 357 5.90 -4.37 -18.99
C VAL A 357 4.58 -3.87 -18.42
N PHE A 358 4.64 -3.16 -17.29
CA PHE A 358 3.43 -2.63 -16.67
C PHE A 358 2.93 -1.41 -17.45
N PRO A 359 1.60 -1.21 -17.53
CA PRO A 359 1.05 0.05 -18.03
C PRO A 359 1.55 1.23 -17.20
N ASP A 360 1.94 2.31 -17.87
CA ASP A 360 2.34 3.55 -17.21
C ASP A 360 1.18 4.09 -16.38
N ARG A 361 1.44 4.36 -15.11
CA ARG A 361 0.60 5.16 -14.24
C ARG A 361 1.38 6.41 -13.87
N PRO A 362 0.78 7.60 -13.96
CA PRO A 362 1.47 8.80 -13.53
C PRO A 362 1.70 8.75 -12.02
N ASP A 363 2.81 9.35 -11.60
CA ASP A 363 3.04 9.67 -10.20
C ASP A 363 2.40 11.03 -9.90
N TYR A 364 2.10 11.29 -8.62
CA TYR A 364 1.45 12.53 -8.18
C TYR A 364 2.35 13.24 -7.17
N ASP A 365 3.03 14.32 -7.59
CA ASP A 365 3.91 15.12 -6.71
C ASP A 365 3.11 16.20 -5.98
N PHE A 366 3.31 16.29 -4.68
CA PHE A 366 2.69 17.32 -3.85
C PHE A 366 3.62 18.52 -3.76
N GLU A 367 3.21 19.64 -4.35
CA GLU A 367 3.87 20.92 -4.12
C GLU A 367 3.38 21.51 -2.80
N LEU A 368 4.25 21.54 -1.80
CA LEU A 368 3.95 22.06 -0.47
C LEU A 368 4.56 23.45 -0.28
N GLY A 369 3.80 24.34 0.33
CA GLY A 369 4.28 25.64 0.80
C GLY A 369 5.09 25.51 2.09
N GLU A 370 5.59 26.65 2.58
CA GLU A 370 6.50 26.70 3.74
C GLU A 370 5.87 26.12 5.01
N ASN A 371 4.55 26.28 5.17
CA ASN A 371 3.85 25.76 6.34
C ASN A 371 3.14 24.44 6.04
N GLY A 372 3.51 23.70 4.99
CA GLY A 372 2.94 22.38 4.67
C GLY A 372 1.54 22.40 4.06
N GLU A 373 1.02 23.57 3.68
CA GLU A 373 -0.16 23.69 2.84
C GLU A 373 0.12 23.15 1.43
N VAL A 374 -0.89 22.50 0.82
CA VAL A 374 -0.77 21.97 -0.55
C VAL A 374 -1.07 23.09 -1.54
N LEU A 375 -0.05 23.53 -2.28
CA LEU A 375 -0.17 24.58 -3.31
C LEU A 375 -0.72 24.00 -4.61
N ALA A 376 -0.19 22.85 -5.01
CA ALA A 376 -0.60 22.13 -6.21
C ALA A 376 -0.30 20.63 -6.04
N ILE A 377 -0.93 19.83 -6.90
CA ILE A 377 -0.62 18.41 -7.05
C ILE A 377 -0.35 18.20 -8.54
N HIS A 378 0.90 17.88 -8.86
CA HIS A 378 1.37 17.73 -10.23
C HIS A 378 1.23 16.29 -10.67
N VAL A 379 0.69 16.09 -11.88
CA VAL A 379 0.64 14.77 -12.50
C VAL A 379 1.93 14.59 -13.29
N GLU A 380 2.79 13.68 -12.85
CA GLU A 380 4.08 13.41 -13.45
C GLU A 380 3.98 12.15 -14.33
N PRO A 381 3.87 12.30 -15.67
CA PRO A 381 3.84 11.15 -16.56
C PRO A 381 5.22 10.50 -16.61
N ARG A 382 5.24 9.17 -16.76
CA ARG A 382 6.49 8.44 -17.02
C ARG A 382 6.94 8.67 -18.46
N ARG A 383 8.07 9.37 -18.63
CA ARG A 383 8.65 9.72 -19.94
C ARG A 383 9.87 8.84 -20.24
N ILE A 384 10.51 9.08 -21.39
CA ILE A 384 11.62 8.24 -21.86
C ILE A 384 12.80 8.20 -20.87
N ALA A 385 13.14 9.30 -20.19
CA ALA A 385 14.24 9.31 -19.23
C ALA A 385 13.94 8.40 -18.02
N ASN A 386 12.70 8.39 -17.53
CA ASN A 386 12.28 7.46 -16.46
C ASN A 386 12.47 6.01 -16.91
N ARG A 387 12.08 5.70 -18.15
CA ARG A 387 12.25 4.38 -18.75
C ARG A 387 13.71 3.99 -18.95
N MET A 388 14.60 4.94 -19.24
CA MET A 388 16.04 4.68 -19.36
C MET A 388 16.62 4.15 -18.05
N VAL A 389 16.31 4.82 -16.94
CA VAL A 389 16.75 4.38 -15.60
C VAL A 389 16.05 3.08 -15.22
N GLU A 390 14.73 2.98 -15.40
CA GLU A 390 13.96 1.78 -15.06
C GLU A 390 14.50 0.51 -15.74
N GLU A 391 14.72 0.53 -17.05
CA GLU A 391 15.26 -0.63 -17.78
C GLU A 391 16.69 -0.98 -17.38
N SER A 392 17.52 0.04 -17.09
CA SER A 392 18.89 -0.17 -16.63
C SER A 392 18.92 -0.83 -15.26
N MET A 393 18.08 -0.37 -14.32
CA MET A 393 17.97 -0.95 -12.99
C MET A 393 17.36 -2.35 -13.03
N ILE A 394 16.34 -2.59 -13.86
CA ILE A 394 15.77 -3.93 -14.05
C ILE A 394 16.83 -4.89 -14.59
N ALA A 395 17.61 -4.49 -15.60
CA ALA A 395 18.70 -5.31 -16.14
C ALA A 395 19.75 -5.64 -15.06
N ALA A 396 20.20 -4.63 -14.31
CA ALA A 396 21.14 -4.81 -13.21
C ALA A 396 20.62 -5.78 -12.13
N ASN A 397 19.34 -5.67 -11.78
CA ASN A 397 18.70 -6.51 -10.75
C ASN A 397 18.44 -7.95 -11.24
N ILE A 398 18.15 -8.15 -12.53
CA ILE A 398 18.12 -9.49 -13.14
C ILE A 398 19.49 -10.16 -12.99
N CYS A 399 20.57 -9.43 -13.31
CA CYS A 399 21.91 -9.96 -13.21
C CYS A 399 22.33 -10.28 -11.77
N ALA A 400 21.98 -9.43 -10.80
CA ALA A 400 22.19 -9.75 -9.38
C ALA A 400 21.43 -11.01 -8.97
N GLY A 401 20.16 -11.15 -9.40
CA GLY A 401 19.37 -12.36 -9.16
C GLY A 401 20.02 -13.62 -9.73
N ARG A 402 20.55 -13.56 -10.96
CA ARG A 402 21.29 -14.66 -11.60
C ARG A 402 22.57 -15.02 -10.84
N VAL A 403 23.39 -14.02 -10.50
CA VAL A 403 24.67 -14.24 -9.81
C VAL A 403 24.46 -14.77 -8.40
N LEU A 404 23.56 -14.17 -7.61
CA LEU A 404 23.25 -14.65 -6.26
C LEU A 404 22.64 -16.05 -6.30
N GLY A 405 21.67 -16.30 -7.19
CA GLY A 405 21.04 -17.60 -7.33
C GLY A 405 22.02 -18.72 -7.72
N LYS A 406 22.98 -18.43 -8.61
CA LYS A 406 23.96 -19.41 -9.11
C LYS A 406 25.16 -19.60 -8.20
N SER A 407 25.72 -18.51 -7.68
CA SER A 407 26.99 -18.52 -6.93
C SER A 407 26.81 -18.68 -5.43
N VAL A 408 25.68 -18.21 -4.88
CA VAL A 408 25.40 -18.21 -3.44
C VAL A 408 24.25 -19.17 -3.08
N GLY A 409 23.21 -19.21 -3.93
CA GLY A 409 21.99 -19.99 -3.70
C GLY A 409 20.96 -19.30 -2.82
N TYR A 410 21.26 -18.11 -2.29
CA TYR A 410 20.38 -17.30 -1.46
C TYR A 410 20.75 -15.81 -1.54
N GLY A 411 19.85 -14.97 -1.03
CA GLY A 411 19.94 -13.50 -1.04
C GLY A 411 18.59 -12.88 -0.72
N ILE A 412 18.42 -11.58 -0.87
CA ILE A 412 17.10 -10.95 -0.79
C ILE A 412 16.50 -10.87 -2.18
N PHE A 413 15.61 -11.82 -2.50
CA PHE A 413 14.88 -11.90 -3.75
C PHE A 413 13.50 -11.25 -3.61
N ASN A 414 13.02 -10.61 -4.68
CA ASN A 414 11.64 -10.16 -4.81
C ASN A 414 10.88 -11.22 -5.62
N VAL A 415 9.97 -11.95 -4.97
CA VAL A 415 9.25 -13.09 -5.55
C VAL A 415 7.78 -12.73 -5.68
N HIS A 416 7.14 -13.19 -6.76
CA HIS A 416 5.72 -13.01 -7.01
C HIS A 416 5.19 -14.25 -7.74
N THR A 417 4.25 -14.96 -7.13
CA THR A 417 3.72 -16.25 -7.63
C THR A 417 2.66 -16.11 -8.72
N GLY A 418 2.14 -14.90 -8.95
CA GLY A 418 1.08 -14.68 -9.92
C GLY A 418 -0.27 -14.83 -9.24
N PHE A 419 -0.72 -16.07 -9.12
CA PHE A 419 -1.93 -16.44 -8.38
C PHE A 419 -1.54 -17.43 -7.29
N ASP A 420 -2.12 -17.29 -6.09
CA ASP A 420 -1.98 -18.31 -5.06
C ASP A 420 -2.87 -19.51 -5.39
N GLU A 421 -2.47 -20.71 -4.94
CA GLU A 421 -3.17 -21.97 -5.28
C GLU A 421 -4.67 -21.91 -4.94
N GLU A 422 -5.02 -21.29 -3.80
CA GLU A 422 -6.40 -21.12 -3.35
C GLU A 422 -7.22 -20.15 -4.22
N SER A 423 -6.55 -19.26 -4.97
CA SER A 423 -7.18 -18.24 -5.81
C SER A 423 -7.27 -18.63 -7.29
N LEU A 424 -6.55 -19.68 -7.71
CA LEU A 424 -6.53 -20.13 -9.12
C LEU A 424 -7.91 -20.53 -9.64
N ASP A 425 -8.69 -21.27 -8.85
CA ASP A 425 -10.02 -21.73 -9.28
C ASP A 425 -10.98 -20.53 -9.45
N GLY A 426 -10.92 -19.56 -8.53
CA GLY A 426 -11.71 -18.34 -8.67
C GLY A 426 -11.28 -17.48 -9.87
N ALA A 427 -9.98 -17.45 -10.17
CA ALA A 427 -9.45 -16.77 -11.35
C ALA A 427 -9.91 -17.43 -12.65
N ILE A 428 -9.89 -18.77 -12.73
CA ILE A 428 -10.29 -19.49 -13.94
C ILE A 428 -11.80 -19.41 -14.19
N ASP A 429 -12.62 -19.44 -13.13
CA ASP A 429 -14.07 -19.27 -13.25
C ASP A 429 -14.42 -17.88 -13.82
N LEU A 430 -13.71 -16.84 -13.38
CA LEU A 430 -13.83 -15.51 -13.97
C LEU A 430 -13.44 -15.52 -15.45
N LEU A 431 -12.28 -16.08 -15.78
CA LEU A 431 -11.77 -16.09 -17.15
C LEU A 431 -12.74 -16.83 -18.09
N LYS A 432 -13.30 -17.97 -17.66
CA LYS A 432 -14.35 -18.70 -18.40
C LYS A 432 -15.61 -17.87 -18.60
N SER A 433 -16.05 -17.13 -17.57
CA SER A 433 -17.22 -16.24 -17.69
C SER A 433 -17.00 -15.07 -18.65
N ALA A 434 -15.74 -14.71 -18.90
CA ALA A 434 -15.33 -13.70 -19.87
C ALA A 434 -14.93 -14.30 -21.23
N GLU A 435 -15.21 -15.59 -21.46
CA GLU A 435 -14.85 -16.34 -22.67
C GLU A 435 -13.35 -16.29 -23.01
N ALA A 436 -12.49 -16.17 -21.98
CA ALA A 436 -11.05 -16.08 -22.13
C ALA A 436 -10.44 -17.47 -22.48
N PRO A 437 -9.45 -17.53 -23.39
CA PRO A 437 -8.90 -18.77 -23.91
C PRO A 437 -7.74 -19.31 -23.04
N PHE A 438 -7.94 -19.42 -21.73
CA PHE A 438 -6.90 -19.87 -20.81
C PHE A 438 -7.41 -20.99 -19.91
N GLU A 439 -6.53 -21.95 -19.63
CA GLU A 439 -6.78 -23.04 -18.68
C GLU A 439 -6.01 -22.85 -17.36
N ARG A 440 -6.44 -23.57 -16.32
CA ARG A 440 -5.91 -23.44 -14.95
C ARG A 440 -4.39 -23.63 -14.88
N ASP A 441 -3.89 -24.72 -15.45
CA ASP A 441 -2.47 -25.08 -15.38
C ASP A 441 -1.59 -24.11 -16.21
N GLU A 442 -2.17 -23.49 -17.25
CA GLU A 442 -1.48 -22.49 -18.05
C GLU A 442 -1.22 -21.24 -17.22
N ILE A 443 -2.25 -20.67 -16.59
CA ILE A 443 -2.14 -19.42 -15.82
C ILE A 443 -1.32 -19.56 -14.52
N ALA A 444 -1.14 -20.80 -14.04
CA ALA A 444 -0.26 -21.11 -12.91
C ALA A 444 1.23 -21.06 -13.29
N SER A 445 1.57 -21.19 -14.56
CA SER A 445 2.95 -21.07 -15.05
C SER A 445 3.36 -19.62 -15.32
N LEU A 446 4.66 -19.30 -15.20
CA LEU A 446 5.18 -17.96 -15.50
C LEU A 446 4.84 -17.54 -16.94
N THR A 447 5.04 -18.43 -17.90
CA THR A 447 4.77 -18.19 -19.33
C THR A 447 3.28 -17.94 -19.58
N GLY A 448 2.41 -18.76 -19.01
CA GLY A 448 0.96 -18.59 -19.19
C GLY A 448 0.41 -17.38 -18.45
N PHE A 449 0.95 -17.02 -17.27
CA PHE A 449 0.65 -15.75 -16.62
C PHE A 449 1.03 -14.55 -17.50
N CYS A 450 2.20 -14.59 -18.15
CA CYS A 450 2.61 -13.56 -19.09
C CYS A 450 1.68 -13.49 -20.30
N ALA A 451 1.28 -14.63 -20.86
CA ALA A 451 0.33 -14.71 -21.96
C ALA A 451 -1.04 -14.13 -21.58
N LEU A 452 -1.55 -14.49 -20.39
CA LEU A 452 -2.77 -13.95 -19.82
C LEU A 452 -2.70 -12.43 -19.70
N ARG A 453 -1.63 -11.90 -19.10
CA ARG A 453 -1.48 -10.46 -18.90
C ARG A 453 -1.47 -9.70 -20.23
N ARG A 454 -0.71 -10.17 -21.23
CA ARG A 454 -0.68 -9.56 -22.57
C ARG A 454 -2.04 -9.63 -23.26
N TRP A 455 -2.79 -10.71 -23.07
CA TRP A 455 -4.15 -10.82 -23.61
C TRP A 455 -5.09 -9.81 -22.95
N ILE A 456 -5.07 -9.71 -21.61
CA ILE A 456 -5.86 -8.73 -20.85
C ILE A 456 -5.52 -7.29 -21.28
N ASP A 457 -4.24 -6.97 -21.47
CA ASP A 457 -3.81 -5.62 -21.86
C ASP A 457 -4.26 -5.20 -23.27
N ASN A 458 -4.65 -6.16 -24.11
CA ASN A 458 -5.22 -5.92 -25.46
C ASN A 458 -6.75 -5.85 -25.49
N LEU A 459 -7.44 -5.97 -24.34
CA LEU A 459 -8.89 -5.82 -24.28
C LEU A 459 -9.29 -4.33 -24.27
N ASP A 460 -10.43 -4.01 -24.89
CA ASP A 460 -10.97 -2.65 -24.93
C ASP A 460 -11.45 -2.14 -23.55
N THR A 461 -11.81 -3.06 -22.65
CA THR A 461 -12.26 -2.75 -21.28
C THR A 461 -11.20 -3.09 -20.25
N ARG A 462 -11.13 -2.27 -19.19
CA ARG A 462 -10.29 -2.51 -18.00
C ARG A 462 -11.01 -3.32 -16.93
N TRP A 463 -12.28 -3.69 -17.13
CA TRP A 463 -13.07 -4.43 -16.14
C TRP A 463 -12.40 -5.74 -15.73
N LEU A 464 -11.97 -6.55 -16.71
CA LEU A 464 -11.36 -7.85 -16.44
C LEU A 464 -10.02 -7.70 -15.72
N ASP A 465 -9.21 -6.71 -16.12
CA ASP A 465 -7.98 -6.36 -15.43
C ASP A 465 -8.22 -5.97 -13.96
N GLY A 466 -9.23 -5.13 -13.70
CA GLY A 466 -9.60 -4.74 -12.34
C GLY A 466 -10.05 -5.95 -11.51
N LYS A 467 -10.86 -6.84 -12.09
CA LYS A 467 -11.49 -7.94 -11.36
C LYS A 467 -10.53 -9.11 -11.13
N ILE A 468 -9.63 -9.42 -12.07
CA ILE A 468 -8.65 -10.52 -11.90
C ILE A 468 -7.62 -10.23 -10.79
N ARG A 469 -7.32 -8.94 -10.53
CA ARG A 469 -6.33 -8.52 -9.50
C ARG A 469 -6.65 -9.02 -8.10
N ARG A 470 -7.92 -9.25 -7.78
CA ARG A 470 -8.32 -9.77 -6.45
C ARG A 470 -7.81 -11.18 -6.16
N PHE A 471 -7.46 -11.93 -7.22
CA PHE A 471 -6.93 -13.28 -7.13
C PHE A 471 -5.40 -13.30 -7.17
N GLN A 472 -4.77 -12.17 -7.50
CA GLN A 472 -3.33 -12.09 -7.64
C GLN A 472 -2.66 -12.00 -6.27
N SER A 473 -1.53 -12.68 -6.14
CA SER A 473 -0.68 -12.59 -4.96
C SER A 473 0.07 -11.26 -4.92
N TYR A 474 0.57 -10.90 -3.73
CA TYR A 474 1.45 -9.74 -3.59
C TYR A 474 2.90 -10.16 -3.79
N ALA A 475 3.73 -9.25 -4.31
CA ALA A 475 5.17 -9.46 -4.31
C ALA A 475 5.72 -9.45 -2.87
N LEU A 476 6.52 -10.45 -2.53
CA LEU A 476 7.14 -10.64 -1.22
C LEU A 476 8.66 -10.65 -1.35
N MET A 477 9.35 -10.40 -0.23
CA MET A 477 10.78 -10.64 -0.14
C MET A 477 11.04 -12.07 0.35
N SER A 478 12.00 -12.75 -0.25
CA SER A 478 12.38 -14.14 0.03
C SER A 478 13.89 -14.26 0.20
N SER A 479 14.32 -15.20 1.04
CA SER A 479 15.73 -15.58 1.16
C SER A 479 16.17 -16.53 0.05
N GLU A 480 15.22 -17.14 -0.67
CA GLU A 480 15.44 -18.09 -1.76
C GLU A 480 15.12 -17.45 -3.12
N PRO A 481 15.84 -17.86 -4.18
CA PRO A 481 15.49 -17.51 -5.54
C PRO A 481 14.06 -17.96 -5.87
N GLY A 482 13.34 -17.13 -6.61
CA GLY A 482 12.01 -17.45 -7.10
C GLY A 482 11.57 -16.48 -8.19
N ALA A 483 10.60 -16.91 -8.99
CA ALA A 483 10.08 -16.13 -10.09
C ALA A 483 9.34 -14.87 -9.62
N HIS A 484 9.41 -13.83 -10.43
CA HIS A 484 8.62 -12.63 -10.27
C HIS A 484 7.61 -12.54 -11.41
N TYR A 485 6.44 -13.19 -11.24
CA TYR A 485 5.41 -13.28 -12.28
C TYR A 485 4.95 -11.92 -12.77
N GLY A 486 4.80 -10.93 -11.89
CA GLY A 486 4.43 -9.57 -12.31
C GLY A 486 5.43 -8.91 -13.27
N LEU A 487 6.70 -9.34 -13.29
CA LEU A 487 7.72 -8.83 -14.21
C LEU A 487 8.00 -9.81 -15.36
N GLY A 488 7.48 -11.05 -15.29
CA GLY A 488 7.79 -12.10 -16.26
C GLY A 488 9.25 -12.58 -16.17
N LEU A 489 9.82 -12.69 -14.96
CA LEU A 489 11.23 -13.02 -14.73
C LEU A 489 11.40 -14.26 -13.84
N ASP A 490 12.38 -15.12 -14.14
CA ASP A 490 12.65 -16.34 -13.35
C ASP A 490 13.28 -16.07 -11.98
N ALA A 491 14.06 -15.00 -11.86
CA ALA A 491 14.66 -14.55 -10.61
C ALA A 491 14.88 -13.04 -10.65
N TYR A 492 14.60 -12.36 -9.54
CA TYR A 492 14.77 -10.91 -9.43
C TYR A 492 15.24 -10.52 -8.03
N ALA A 493 16.46 -9.99 -7.91
CA ALA A 493 17.03 -9.52 -6.64
C ALA A 493 17.48 -8.07 -6.79
N THR A 494 17.07 -7.21 -5.86
CA THR A 494 17.40 -5.78 -5.94
C THR A 494 18.70 -5.48 -5.22
N TRP A 495 19.55 -4.66 -5.85
CA TRP A 495 20.80 -4.16 -5.26
C TRP A 495 21.06 -2.69 -5.62
N THR A 496 20.13 -2.06 -6.33
CA THR A 496 20.29 -0.74 -6.96
C THR A 496 19.78 0.42 -6.12
N SER A 497 19.42 0.21 -4.85
CA SER A 497 18.98 1.28 -3.95
C SER A 497 19.42 1.09 -2.48
N PRO A 498 20.70 0.77 -2.22
CA PRO A 498 21.15 0.42 -0.87
C PRO A 498 21.14 1.60 0.11
N ILE A 499 21.10 2.86 -0.34
CA ILE A 499 20.96 4.02 0.56
C ILE A 499 19.60 3.98 1.28
N ARG A 500 18.58 3.44 0.63
CA ARG A 500 17.17 3.51 1.06
C ARG A 500 16.47 2.17 1.21
N LYS A 501 17.16 1.05 1.00
CA LYS A 501 16.65 -0.32 1.16
C LYS A 501 17.69 -1.21 1.83
N TYR A 502 17.36 -1.73 3.01
CA TYR A 502 18.25 -2.62 3.74
C TYR A 502 18.48 -3.95 3.00
N GLY A 503 17.46 -4.46 2.31
CA GLY A 503 17.60 -5.67 1.49
C GLY A 503 18.66 -5.53 0.39
N ASP A 504 18.82 -4.33 -0.17
CA ASP A 504 19.85 -4.06 -1.16
C ASP A 504 21.25 -3.98 -0.52
N MET A 505 21.37 -3.47 0.73
CA MET A 505 22.63 -3.56 1.51
C MET A 505 23.04 -5.02 1.78
N VAL A 506 22.08 -5.88 2.12
CA VAL A 506 22.33 -7.32 2.30
C VAL A 506 22.85 -7.93 0.99
N ASN A 507 22.20 -7.64 -0.14
CA ASN A 507 22.66 -8.12 -1.44
C ASN A 507 24.03 -7.53 -1.85
N HIS A 508 24.35 -6.28 -1.48
CA HIS A 508 25.69 -5.71 -1.65
C HIS A 508 26.75 -6.54 -0.93
N ARG A 509 26.52 -6.90 0.34
CA ARG A 509 27.46 -7.75 1.11
C ARG A 509 27.66 -9.11 0.47
N LEU A 510 26.57 -9.75 0.03
CA LEU A 510 26.64 -11.05 -0.65
C LEU A 510 27.39 -10.97 -1.99
N LEU A 511 27.12 -9.93 -2.80
CA LEU A 511 27.83 -9.71 -4.06
C LEU A 511 29.31 -9.42 -3.83
N LYS A 512 29.68 -8.63 -2.81
CA LYS A 512 31.07 -8.41 -2.42
C LYS A 512 31.80 -9.69 -2.02
N ALA A 513 31.13 -10.59 -1.29
CA ALA A 513 31.70 -11.89 -0.97
C ALA A 513 31.97 -12.72 -2.22
N VAL A 514 31.06 -12.69 -3.21
CA VAL A 514 31.26 -13.35 -4.52
C VAL A 514 32.46 -12.76 -5.25
N ILE A 515 32.59 -11.42 -5.31
CA ILE A 515 33.72 -10.74 -5.96
C ILE A 515 35.05 -11.13 -5.31
N ALA A 516 35.10 -11.12 -3.98
CA ALA A 516 36.30 -11.42 -3.21
C ALA A 516 36.65 -12.93 -3.17
N GLY A 517 35.81 -13.80 -3.75
CA GLY A 517 35.97 -15.25 -3.66
C GLY A 517 35.87 -15.78 -2.22
N LYS A 518 35.23 -15.02 -1.33
CA LYS A 518 35.01 -15.37 0.08
C LYS A 518 33.75 -16.23 0.21
N THR A 519 33.65 -16.99 1.30
CA THR A 519 32.38 -17.62 1.67
C THR A 519 31.35 -16.51 1.90
N PRO A 520 30.19 -16.54 1.21
CA PRO A 520 29.11 -15.59 1.48
C PRO A 520 28.68 -15.65 2.95
N GLY A 521 28.22 -14.51 3.47
CA GLY A 521 27.69 -14.40 4.84
C GLY A 521 26.46 -15.28 5.06
N GLU A 522 25.89 -15.23 6.27
CA GLU A 522 24.75 -16.08 6.60
C GLU A 522 23.55 -15.82 5.69
N ARG A 523 22.80 -16.90 5.41
CA ARG A 523 21.55 -16.79 4.66
C ARG A 523 20.57 -15.90 5.42
N PRO A 524 19.92 -14.91 4.74
CA PRO A 524 18.93 -14.06 5.39
C PRO A 524 17.84 -14.89 6.08
N SER A 525 17.53 -14.56 7.32
CA SER A 525 16.52 -15.26 8.10
C SER A 525 15.11 -15.01 7.54
N GLN A 526 14.21 -15.95 7.81
CA GLN A 526 12.79 -15.78 7.48
C GLN A 526 12.22 -14.52 8.16
N GLU A 527 12.56 -14.30 9.43
CA GLU A 527 12.16 -13.11 10.20
C GLU A 527 12.55 -11.81 9.50
N LEU A 528 13.77 -11.72 8.97
CA LEU A 528 14.21 -10.53 8.23
C LEU A 528 13.36 -10.33 6.96
N THR A 529 13.12 -11.37 6.17
CA THR A 529 12.34 -11.25 4.93
C THR A 529 10.87 -10.88 5.18
N GLU A 530 10.28 -11.40 6.26
CA GLU A 530 8.94 -11.06 6.72
C GLU A 530 8.88 -9.61 7.20
N HIS A 531 9.89 -9.17 7.97
CA HIS A 531 10.02 -7.79 8.44
C HIS A 531 10.13 -6.80 7.28
N LEU A 532 11.02 -7.06 6.31
CA LEU A 532 11.16 -6.20 5.12
C LEU A 532 9.84 -6.14 4.33
N THR A 533 9.15 -7.26 4.15
CA THR A 533 7.84 -7.30 3.48
C THR A 533 6.79 -6.49 4.24
N ALA A 534 6.73 -6.63 5.55
CA ALA A 534 5.80 -5.91 6.42
C ALA A 534 6.06 -4.39 6.40
N CYS A 535 7.32 -3.96 6.51
CA CYS A 535 7.72 -2.56 6.42
C CYS A 535 7.38 -1.94 5.06
N ARG A 536 7.62 -2.65 3.95
CA ARG A 536 7.25 -2.16 2.61
C ARG A 536 5.75 -1.90 2.48
N ARG A 537 4.91 -2.80 3.03
CA ARG A 537 3.46 -2.61 3.07
C ARG A 537 3.07 -1.42 3.94
N LEU A 538 3.69 -1.31 5.12
CA LEU A 538 3.45 -0.22 6.07
C LEU A 538 3.78 1.15 5.49
N HIS A 539 4.90 1.29 4.78
CA HIS A 539 5.33 2.57 4.22
C HIS A 539 4.37 3.05 3.12
N ARG A 540 3.86 2.15 2.28
CA ARG A 540 2.79 2.50 1.31
C ARG A 540 1.51 2.97 2.01
N MET A 541 1.17 2.39 3.16
CA MET A 541 0.03 2.86 3.94
C MET A 541 0.28 4.24 4.53
N VAL A 542 1.49 4.51 5.02
CA VAL A 542 1.87 5.82 5.57
C VAL A 542 1.80 6.92 4.51
N GLU A 543 2.40 6.67 3.36
CA GLU A 543 2.36 7.59 2.21
C GLU A 543 0.92 7.90 1.82
N ARG A 544 0.08 6.86 1.66
CA ARG A 544 -1.34 7.01 1.35
C ARG A 544 -2.11 7.76 2.44
N ASP A 545 -1.95 7.39 3.71
CA ASP A 545 -2.70 7.98 4.82
C ASP A 545 -2.38 9.48 4.98
N ILE A 546 -1.12 9.89 4.70
CA ILE A 546 -0.74 11.31 4.65
C ILE A 546 -1.34 11.96 3.40
N GLY A 547 -1.21 11.31 2.23
CA GLY A 547 -1.78 11.77 0.97
C GLY A 547 -3.29 12.04 1.08
N ASP A 548 -4.07 11.12 1.65
CA ASP A 548 -5.52 11.26 1.87
C ASP A 548 -5.85 12.52 2.68
N TRP A 549 -5.04 12.82 3.70
CA TRP A 549 -5.21 14.02 4.51
C TRP A 549 -4.93 15.30 3.71
N LEU A 550 -3.85 15.29 2.92
CA LEU A 550 -3.46 16.41 2.07
C LEU A 550 -4.45 16.64 0.92
N TYR A 551 -4.95 15.57 0.29
CA TYR A 551 -6.01 15.64 -0.72
C TYR A 551 -7.27 16.30 -0.18
N VAL A 552 -7.70 15.93 1.03
CA VAL A 552 -8.88 16.53 1.65
C VAL A 552 -8.69 18.02 1.90
N ARG A 553 -7.51 18.43 2.39
CA ARG A 553 -7.18 19.85 2.60
C ARG A 553 -7.17 20.62 1.27
N TYR A 554 -6.52 20.07 0.24
CA TYR A 554 -6.41 20.68 -1.08
C TYR A 554 -7.77 20.81 -1.78
N LEU A 555 -8.59 19.76 -1.77
CA LEU A 555 -9.87 19.71 -2.48
C LEU A 555 -11.04 20.32 -1.71
N LYS A 556 -10.83 20.78 -0.47
CA LYS A 556 -11.86 21.43 0.35
C LYS A 556 -12.51 22.63 -0.35
N ALA A 557 -11.73 23.40 -1.11
CA ALA A 557 -12.24 24.55 -1.85
C ALA A 557 -13.08 24.17 -3.08
N ALA A 558 -12.91 22.95 -3.61
CA ALA A 558 -13.68 22.43 -4.74
C ALA A 558 -14.97 21.72 -4.29
N ALA A 559 -15.03 21.24 -3.04
CA ALA A 559 -16.21 20.59 -2.50
C ALA A 559 -17.43 21.53 -2.48
N GLY A 560 -18.57 21.04 -3.01
CA GLY A 560 -19.81 21.81 -3.12
C GLY A 560 -19.89 22.75 -4.33
N THR A 561 -18.83 22.81 -5.15
CA THR A 561 -18.81 23.62 -6.38
C THR A 561 -19.25 22.80 -7.60
N ASP A 562 -19.39 23.47 -8.76
CA ASP A 562 -19.68 22.81 -10.05
C ASP A 562 -18.44 22.31 -10.79
N LYS A 563 -17.25 22.37 -10.17
CA LYS A 563 -16.01 21.89 -10.78
C LYS A 563 -16.12 20.39 -11.08
N LEU A 564 -15.84 20.05 -12.33
CA LEU A 564 -15.82 18.69 -12.86
C LEU A 564 -14.43 18.08 -12.71
N PHE A 565 -14.40 16.76 -12.50
CA PHE A 565 -13.20 15.93 -12.47
C PHE A 565 -13.45 14.64 -13.24
N ASN A 566 -12.47 14.20 -14.03
CA ASN A 566 -12.47 12.86 -14.61
C ASN A 566 -12.02 11.87 -13.54
N ALA A 567 -12.79 10.81 -13.33
CA ALA A 567 -12.52 9.85 -12.28
C ALA A 567 -12.63 8.42 -12.78
N GLU A 568 -11.58 7.64 -12.57
CA GLU A 568 -11.56 6.20 -12.86
C GLU A 568 -12.22 5.43 -11.71
N ILE A 569 -13.15 4.52 -12.01
CA ILE A 569 -13.74 3.61 -11.02
C ILE A 569 -12.70 2.56 -10.62
N ILE A 570 -12.12 2.70 -9.43
CA ILE A 570 -11.07 1.79 -8.93
C ILE A 570 -11.61 0.67 -8.03
N ASP A 571 -12.83 0.81 -7.51
CA ASP A 571 -13.48 -0.21 -6.67
C ASP A 571 -15.00 -0.07 -6.66
N VAL A 572 -15.72 -1.19 -6.56
CA VAL A 572 -17.18 -1.26 -6.43
C VAL A 572 -17.53 -1.91 -5.09
N MET A 573 -18.25 -1.17 -4.26
CA MET A 573 -18.70 -1.61 -2.94
C MET A 573 -20.21 -1.64 -2.88
N ARG A 574 -20.77 -2.42 -1.95
CA ARG A 574 -22.23 -2.40 -1.69
C ARG A 574 -22.76 -0.99 -1.39
N ALA A 575 -21.93 -0.14 -0.77
CA ALA A 575 -22.29 1.21 -0.38
C ALA A 575 -22.12 2.26 -1.49
N GLY A 576 -21.46 1.94 -2.61
CA GLY A 576 -21.12 2.90 -3.66
C GLY A 576 -19.78 2.58 -4.35
N LEU A 577 -19.16 3.58 -4.96
CA LEU A 577 -17.95 3.43 -5.77
C LEU A 577 -16.76 4.17 -5.14
N LYS A 578 -15.57 3.59 -5.22
CA LYS A 578 -14.33 4.37 -5.05
C LYS A 578 -13.83 4.78 -6.42
N LEU A 579 -13.47 6.05 -6.52
CA LEU A 579 -13.00 6.65 -7.76
C LEU A 579 -11.63 7.30 -7.51
N ARG A 580 -10.76 7.30 -8.52
CA ARG A 580 -9.52 8.08 -8.51
C ARG A 580 -9.63 9.23 -9.49
N LEU A 581 -9.46 10.47 -9.00
CA LEU A 581 -9.45 11.66 -9.85
C LEU A 581 -8.18 11.66 -10.70
N GLN A 582 -8.31 11.83 -12.01
CA GLN A 582 -7.16 11.76 -12.92
C GLN A 582 -6.25 12.98 -12.81
N GLU A 583 -6.81 14.15 -12.50
CA GLU A 583 -6.11 15.43 -12.47
C GLU A 583 -5.18 15.59 -11.26
N ASN A 584 -5.30 14.74 -10.25
CA ASN A 584 -4.48 14.85 -9.03
C ASN A 584 -4.28 13.54 -8.25
N GLY A 585 -4.97 12.45 -8.59
CA GLY A 585 -4.76 11.15 -7.94
C GLY A 585 -5.57 10.91 -6.67
N ALA A 586 -6.34 11.90 -6.21
CA ALA A 586 -7.16 11.76 -5.00
C ALA A 586 -8.17 10.62 -5.14
N VAL A 587 -8.29 9.82 -4.09
CA VAL A 587 -9.34 8.79 -3.99
C VAL A 587 -10.58 9.41 -3.35
N VAL A 588 -11.71 9.29 -4.03
CA VAL A 588 -13.01 9.81 -3.59
C VAL A 588 -14.04 8.69 -3.52
N PHE A 589 -15.02 8.82 -2.64
CA PHE A 589 -16.12 7.87 -2.52
C PHE A 589 -17.40 8.46 -3.09
N MET A 590 -18.07 7.74 -3.97
CA MET A 590 -19.39 8.10 -4.51
C MET A 590 -20.44 7.15 -3.92
N PRO A 591 -21.22 7.59 -2.90
CA PRO A 591 -22.27 6.78 -2.30
C PRO A 591 -23.32 6.35 -3.32
N ALA A 592 -23.85 5.13 -3.19
CA ALA A 592 -24.92 4.61 -4.06
C ALA A 592 -26.14 5.55 -4.13
N ARG A 593 -26.51 6.18 -3.01
CA ARG A 593 -27.58 7.18 -2.93
C ARG A 593 -27.35 8.43 -3.79
N HIS A 594 -26.10 8.76 -4.12
CA HIS A 594 -25.77 9.86 -5.02
C HIS A 594 -25.84 9.44 -6.49
N ILE A 595 -25.74 8.14 -6.78
CA ILE A 595 -25.97 7.58 -8.11
C ILE A 595 -27.47 7.53 -8.39
N LEU A 596 -28.22 6.84 -7.53
CA LEU A 596 -29.67 6.76 -7.56
C LEU A 596 -30.19 6.52 -6.14
N ASP A 597 -31.10 7.39 -5.67
CA ASP A 597 -31.75 7.24 -4.37
C ASP A 597 -32.92 6.23 -4.43
N ASN A 598 -32.63 5.02 -4.90
CA ASN A 598 -33.55 3.90 -4.94
C ASN A 598 -32.76 2.58 -4.88
N LYS A 599 -32.72 1.96 -3.69
CA LYS A 599 -31.95 0.73 -3.44
C LYS A 599 -32.54 -0.52 -4.09
N ASP A 600 -33.82 -0.50 -4.44
CA ASP A 600 -34.47 -1.65 -5.08
C ASP A 600 -34.11 -1.73 -6.57
N ARG A 601 -33.78 -0.58 -7.16
CA ARG A 601 -33.40 -0.44 -8.57
C ARG A 601 -31.91 -0.42 -8.80
N LEU A 602 -31.10 0.11 -7.87
CA LEU A 602 -29.65 0.19 -8.02
C LEU A 602 -28.94 -0.88 -7.20
N GLU A 603 -28.21 -1.76 -7.87
CA GLU A 603 -27.37 -2.78 -7.24
C GLU A 603 -25.89 -2.48 -7.51
N CYS A 604 -25.13 -2.16 -6.47
CA CYS A 604 -23.67 -2.09 -6.55
C CYS A 604 -23.09 -3.48 -6.23
N ASN A 605 -22.75 -4.24 -7.27
CA ASN A 605 -22.29 -5.61 -7.14
C ASN A 605 -20.76 -5.66 -7.04
N TRP A 606 -20.29 -5.79 -5.81
CA TRP A 606 -18.86 -5.88 -5.49
C TRP A 606 -18.21 -7.20 -5.98
N ASP A 607 -19.00 -8.27 -6.15
CA ASP A 607 -18.50 -9.59 -6.55
C ASP A 607 -18.07 -9.61 -8.02
N ASN A 608 -18.77 -8.89 -8.89
CA ASN A 608 -18.41 -8.75 -10.30
C ASN A 608 -17.86 -7.37 -10.68
N GLY A 609 -17.80 -6.41 -9.75
CA GLY A 609 -17.21 -5.10 -10.03
C GLY A 609 -18.06 -4.23 -10.96
N ARG A 610 -19.39 -4.36 -10.89
CA ARG A 610 -20.34 -3.61 -11.73
C ARG A 610 -21.48 -3.04 -10.92
N VAL A 611 -22.07 -1.97 -11.44
CA VAL A 611 -23.31 -1.39 -10.94
C VAL A 611 -24.42 -1.66 -11.93
N TYR A 612 -25.52 -2.24 -11.44
CA TYR A 612 -26.68 -2.58 -12.22
C TYR A 612 -27.86 -1.68 -11.90
N LEU A 613 -28.58 -1.26 -12.95
CA LEU A 613 -29.92 -0.74 -12.87
C LEU A 613 -30.92 -1.86 -13.18
N ASP A 614 -31.94 -1.97 -12.35
CA ASP A 614 -33.02 -2.97 -12.43
C ASP A 614 -32.49 -4.41 -12.61
N LYS A 615 -31.31 -4.69 -12.00
CA LYS A 615 -30.57 -5.98 -12.00
C LYS A 615 -30.09 -6.48 -13.36
N THR A 616 -30.28 -5.71 -14.43
CA THR A 616 -30.00 -6.17 -15.81
C THR A 616 -29.06 -5.24 -16.55
N GLU A 617 -29.27 -3.93 -16.45
CA GLU A 617 -28.49 -2.94 -17.19
C GLU A 617 -27.23 -2.55 -16.41
N VAL A 618 -26.04 -2.78 -16.99
CA VAL A 618 -24.78 -2.29 -16.40
C VAL A 618 -24.65 -0.80 -16.67
N VAL A 619 -24.68 0.01 -15.62
CA VAL A 619 -24.52 1.48 -15.72
C VAL A 619 -23.11 1.96 -15.41
N TYR A 620 -22.38 1.21 -14.57
CA TYR A 620 -20.97 1.48 -14.28
C TYR A 620 -20.17 0.19 -14.12
N GLU A 621 -18.88 0.22 -14.48
CA GLU A 621 -17.97 -0.90 -14.26
C GLU A 621 -16.55 -0.48 -13.86
N LEU A 622 -15.81 -1.38 -13.22
CA LEU A 622 -14.39 -1.15 -12.87
C LEU A 622 -13.56 -0.69 -14.07
N GLY A 623 -12.72 0.32 -13.83
CA GLY A 623 -11.82 0.91 -14.82
C GLY A 623 -12.49 1.91 -15.76
N GLN A 624 -13.82 2.07 -15.72
CA GLN A 624 -14.50 3.13 -16.47
C GLN A 624 -14.12 4.51 -15.94
N ILE A 625 -13.90 5.46 -16.84
CA ILE A 625 -13.70 6.88 -16.51
C ILE A 625 -15.04 7.61 -16.64
N ILE A 626 -15.42 8.33 -15.59
CA ILE A 626 -16.66 9.11 -15.51
C ILE A 626 -16.38 10.53 -15.00
N GLU A 627 -17.22 11.48 -15.38
CA GLU A 627 -17.17 12.83 -14.83
C GLU A 627 -17.94 12.91 -13.49
N VAL A 628 -17.29 13.51 -12.49
CA VAL A 628 -17.88 13.69 -11.15
C VAL A 628 -17.69 15.10 -10.61
N LYS A 629 -18.52 15.46 -9.63
CA LYS A 629 -18.39 16.67 -8.81
C LYS A 629 -18.13 16.28 -7.36
N LEU A 630 -17.30 17.05 -6.67
CA LEU A 630 -17.10 16.87 -5.23
C LEU A 630 -18.27 17.51 -4.46
N SER A 631 -18.91 16.70 -3.63
CA SER A 631 -20.00 17.13 -2.75
C SER A 631 -19.51 17.56 -1.37
N GLU A 632 -18.59 16.81 -0.77
CA GLU A 632 -18.10 17.06 0.59
C GLU A 632 -16.60 16.74 0.71
N ALA A 633 -15.92 17.46 1.60
CA ALA A 633 -14.55 17.19 2.03
C ALA A 633 -14.52 17.19 3.57
N VAL A 634 -14.39 16.02 4.18
CA VAL A 634 -14.51 15.80 5.62
C VAL A 634 -13.14 15.54 6.22
N GLU A 635 -12.54 16.55 6.85
CA GLU A 635 -11.18 16.48 7.39
C GLU A 635 -11.05 15.53 8.58
N GLU A 636 -12.10 15.40 9.41
CA GLU A 636 -12.08 14.52 10.58
C GLU A 636 -11.88 13.04 10.19
N THR A 637 -12.53 12.59 9.14
CA THR A 637 -12.43 11.22 8.62
C THR A 637 -11.51 11.10 7.41
N ARG A 638 -10.90 12.22 6.98
CA ARG A 638 -10.06 12.32 5.78
C ARG A 638 -10.77 11.74 4.55
N SER A 639 -12.04 12.12 4.35
CA SER A 639 -12.89 11.56 3.31
C SER A 639 -13.34 12.62 2.30
N LEU A 640 -13.29 12.28 1.02
CA LEU A 640 -13.84 13.07 -0.08
C LEU A 640 -15.05 12.35 -0.66
N ILE A 641 -16.18 13.06 -0.75
CA ILE A 641 -17.45 12.49 -1.23
C ILE A 641 -17.80 13.10 -2.58
N ALA A 642 -18.05 12.25 -3.57
CA ALA A 642 -18.41 12.65 -4.92
C ALA A 642 -19.89 12.36 -5.26
N LYS A 643 -20.36 12.97 -6.34
CA LYS A 643 -21.62 12.69 -7.02
C LYS A 643 -21.39 12.70 -8.54
N PRO A 644 -22.18 11.98 -9.34
CA PRO A 644 -22.00 11.98 -10.79
C PRO A 644 -22.27 13.38 -11.35
N ALA A 645 -21.54 13.77 -12.40
CA ALA A 645 -21.76 15.05 -13.07
C ALA A 645 -23.13 15.11 -13.76
N VAL A 646 -23.55 13.97 -14.33
CA VAL A 646 -24.86 13.76 -14.95
C VAL A 646 -25.62 12.76 -14.09
N ALA A 647 -26.82 13.14 -13.64
CA ALA A 647 -27.66 12.24 -12.86
C ALA A 647 -28.14 11.07 -13.73
N LEU A 648 -28.11 9.85 -13.17
CA LEU A 648 -28.76 8.70 -13.77
C LEU A 648 -30.28 8.94 -13.73
N VAL A 649 -30.91 9.05 -14.89
CA VAL A 649 -32.37 9.18 -15.02
C VAL A 649 -32.91 7.83 -15.50
N PRO A 650 -33.33 6.94 -14.58
CA PRO A 650 -33.82 5.64 -14.99
C PRO A 650 -35.20 5.74 -15.64
N GLY A 651 -35.49 4.86 -16.60
CA GLY A 651 -36.84 4.71 -17.16
C GLY A 651 -37.88 4.27 -16.12
N PRO A 652 -39.17 4.14 -16.49
CA PRO A 652 -40.17 3.55 -15.61
C PRO A 652 -39.71 2.16 -15.13
N ALA A 653 -39.96 1.86 -13.85
CA ALA A 653 -39.58 0.56 -13.30
C ALA A 653 -40.29 -0.57 -14.07
N PRO A 654 -39.60 -1.69 -14.36
CA PRO A 654 -40.24 -2.82 -15.01
C PRO A 654 -41.45 -3.28 -14.17
N GLU A 655 -42.59 -3.49 -14.83
CA GLU A 655 -43.77 -4.04 -14.17
C GLU A 655 -43.39 -5.38 -13.53
N ALA A 656 -43.69 -5.53 -12.24
CA ALA A 656 -43.46 -6.78 -11.54
C ALA A 656 -44.16 -7.90 -12.33
N PRO A 657 -43.51 -9.06 -12.58
CA PRO A 657 -44.18 -10.17 -13.23
C PRO A 657 -45.44 -10.49 -12.41
N VAL A 658 -46.60 -10.35 -13.06
CA VAL A 658 -47.88 -10.74 -12.47
C VAL A 658 -47.71 -12.20 -12.09
N ALA A 659 -47.75 -12.49 -10.79
CA ALA A 659 -47.74 -13.86 -10.31
C ALA A 659 -48.90 -14.56 -11.01
N GLU A 660 -48.60 -15.48 -11.92
CA GLU A 660 -49.60 -16.40 -12.46
C GLU A 660 -50.21 -17.09 -11.24
N SER A 661 -51.45 -16.71 -10.91
CA SER A 661 -52.25 -17.42 -9.95
C SER A 661 -52.33 -18.87 -10.44
N ALA A 662 -51.72 -19.78 -9.69
CA ALA A 662 -51.90 -21.21 -9.92
C ALA A 662 -53.40 -21.51 -10.11
N PRO A 663 -53.78 -22.31 -11.11
CA PRO A 663 -55.18 -22.64 -11.31
C PRO A 663 -55.71 -23.33 -10.05
N ALA A 664 -56.83 -22.82 -9.54
CA ALA A 664 -57.55 -23.40 -8.42
C ALA A 664 -57.94 -24.84 -8.76
N ASP A 665 -57.43 -25.79 -7.98
CA ASP A 665 -57.74 -27.20 -8.08
C ASP A 665 -59.21 -27.41 -7.70
N SER A 666 -60.07 -27.53 -8.71
CA SER A 666 -61.50 -27.82 -8.57
C SER A 666 -61.69 -29.34 -8.48
N SER A 667 -61.50 -29.91 -7.29
CA SER A 667 -61.96 -31.27 -6.97
C SER A 667 -63.23 -31.18 -6.10
N GLU A 668 -64.36 -30.85 -6.73
CA GLU A 668 -65.67 -31.09 -6.13
C GLU A 668 -66.06 -32.57 -6.32
N THR A 669 -66.00 -33.34 -5.24
CA THR A 669 -66.68 -34.63 -5.09
C THR A 669 -68.20 -34.42 -5.09
N PRO A 670 -69.00 -35.08 -5.95
CA PRO A 670 -70.45 -34.98 -5.92
C PRO A 670 -71.04 -35.91 -4.84
N ALA A 671 -71.93 -35.36 -4.02
CA ALA A 671 -72.70 -36.11 -3.04
C ALA A 671 -73.86 -36.87 -3.69
N ASP A 672 -74.06 -38.08 -3.18
CA ASP A 672 -75.04 -39.08 -3.52
C ASP A 672 -76.48 -38.61 -3.22
N ALA A 673 -77.38 -38.69 -4.20
CA ALA A 673 -78.84 -38.57 -4.01
C ALA A 673 -79.59 -39.39 -5.06
N ALA A 674 -80.12 -40.53 -4.63
CA ALA A 674 -81.09 -41.35 -5.34
C ALA A 674 -82.52 -40.72 -5.29
N PRO A 675 -83.57 -41.29 -5.91
CA PRO A 675 -83.92 -41.07 -7.32
C PRO A 675 -85.38 -40.60 -7.57
N LYS A 676 -85.58 -40.04 -8.79
CA LYS A 676 -86.71 -40.13 -9.74
C LYS A 676 -88.19 -40.07 -9.28
N ALA A 677 -88.91 -39.06 -9.80
CA ALA A 677 -90.20 -39.08 -10.53
C ALA A 677 -90.50 -37.62 -10.95
N GLU A 678 -91.08 -37.22 -12.08
CA GLU A 678 -91.81 -37.84 -13.21
C GLU A 678 -91.52 -37.01 -14.46
#